data_AF-A0AB33CW78-F1
#
_entry.id   AF-A0AB33CW78-F1
#
_cell.length_a   1.000
_cell.length_b   1.000
_cell.length_c   1.000
_cell.angle_alpha   90.00
_cell.angle_beta   90.00
_cell.angle_gamma   90.00
#
_symmetry.space_group_name_H-M   'P 1'
#
loop_
_entity.id
_entity.type
_entity.pdbx_description
1 polymer ?
#
loop_
_entity_poly.entity_id
_entity_poly.type
_entity_poly.pdbx_seq_one_letter_code
_entity_poly.pdbx_strand_id
1 'polypeptide(L)'
;MQITRGREVSRRSIKRQALQNVGLFPARTSFLRRFWLDSFTLLVLTACSTSLHAASYEDWIKQARQGQYQSAIAGLQQYRQQHPQETRVQLDLMRIHAWAGQPQEVIRLYESWPTNLPLPADVLLLTARAHKDTRQWTPAQNLYREGMRRFPQQAAFTMGLCMSLADAGLTAQALSCAQQLQPATRQNTNYLLTRSYIYRAAGQNYEALRVSQDALAAQPDKTDVIRDYDQSLHAAGLHRQAMEWQTQHPDIFSNADLADRQADYAAELTRLSPQPTRTLPERFLVANRAIALQDKLADSASFLGNPAFARRIRGDRLIAVDTREDAPSTVDIAPERAAQYPGYAYASLGALQLRARHPEQAVFSYERALAEPSLDAKTRTRYQTGLAFSLLESGREDQALALAERMEKDMPATRWLRGNPIPQPNPGYTDTLILKNSLYTYTGLLKDARENLAKASAQAPSNVNLRVPLADVQRISGMPRAAERNLKIAETYAPRQEDVIISQAQTALDLHEYRQAEELLAYAKAHYPTNMRVTELEKDWQTYRKNELILRSGFETSNGGDVSGNDGIRTEAQWYSAPIDYNWRVTALAGHLDTSDELGHNVIWQGAGLEYRGRDWQSQLMINNQNWGQGNKMGASLQVDHELNDHWSIGGTLDYRTLDIPNRALAAGITANQGQVRLRWQNGPEQWVQAAYTGTKFSDNNVRQSLQITGNQRIYTSPRIKADAQLELWASGNKDQDRPYYSPRREYMAVPALRLEHLIYQHYDERLTQALTLGVGLHHQSGYGSGAVGSVAYELNYQHDRNLEVGLRLQALSRPYDGQREQQYSGMVELKIKF
;
A
#
# COMPACT_ATOMS: atom_id res chain seq x y z
N MET A 1 -35.24 52.47 -15.65
CA MET A 1 -34.50 52.82 -14.41
C MET A 1 -33.04 52.40 -14.63
N GLN A 2 -32.30 53.18 -15.41
CA GLN A 2 -31.27 54.14 -14.95
C GLN A 2 -29.96 53.44 -14.49
N ILE A 3 -28.88 53.41 -15.31
CA ILE A 3 -27.84 54.45 -15.59
C ILE A 3 -26.66 54.33 -14.59
N THR A 4 -25.34 54.29 -14.91
CA THR A 4 -24.57 54.24 -16.19
C THR A 4 -23.13 53.70 -15.98
N ARG A 5 -22.37 53.53 -17.09
CA ARG A 5 -20.91 53.27 -17.20
C ARG A 5 -20.02 54.28 -16.44
N GLY A 6 -18.76 53.90 -16.16
CA GLY A 6 -17.63 54.83 -15.89
C GLY A 6 -16.24 54.14 -15.91
N ARG A 7 -15.23 54.79 -16.48
CA ARG A 7 -13.79 54.45 -16.40
C ARG A 7 -13.03 55.68 -15.86
N GLU A 8 -11.88 55.52 -15.19
CA GLU A 8 -10.54 55.92 -15.72
C GLU A 8 -9.40 56.08 -14.67
N VAL A 9 -8.21 55.61 -15.09
CA VAL A 9 -6.83 56.13 -14.94
C VAL A 9 -6.26 56.63 -13.59
N SER A 10 -5.23 55.88 -13.16
CA SER A 10 -4.17 56.11 -12.17
C SER A 10 -3.53 57.51 -11.98
N ARG A 11 -2.80 57.69 -10.86
CA ARG A 11 -1.39 58.18 -10.86
C ARG A 11 -0.59 57.83 -9.57
N ARG A 12 0.67 57.37 -9.76
CA ARG A 12 1.97 57.62 -9.06
C ARG A 12 1.99 58.15 -7.60
N SER A 13 2.98 57.87 -6.72
CA SER A 13 4.18 56.98 -6.69
C SER A 13 4.84 57.06 -5.26
N ILE A 14 5.84 56.24 -4.87
CA ILE A 14 7.29 56.58 -4.87
C ILE A 14 8.18 55.36 -4.45
N LYS A 15 9.41 55.30 -5.02
CA LYS A 15 10.69 54.54 -4.77
C LYS A 15 10.86 53.71 -3.46
N ARG A 16 11.52 52.53 -3.42
CA ARG A 16 12.94 52.12 -3.77
C ARG A 16 14.01 52.83 -2.89
N GLN A 17 15.13 52.27 -2.39
CA GLN A 17 15.96 51.03 -2.58
C GLN A 17 16.17 50.29 -1.22
N ALA A 18 16.69 49.06 -1.01
CA ALA A 18 17.44 48.00 -1.76
C ALA A 18 18.95 47.85 -1.42
N LEU A 19 19.47 46.59 -1.45
CA LEU A 19 20.82 46.06 -1.07
C LEU A 19 21.07 45.78 0.44
N GLN A 20 22.06 44.97 0.89
CA GLN A 20 22.42 43.56 0.57
C GLN A 20 23.50 43.03 1.56
N ASN A 21 23.50 41.71 1.84
CA ASN A 21 24.64 40.83 2.21
C ASN A 21 25.54 41.02 3.47
N VAL A 22 25.55 39.95 4.30
CA VAL A 22 26.73 39.22 4.86
C VAL A 22 27.67 39.91 5.88
N GLY A 23 27.90 39.24 7.03
CA GLY A 23 29.24 39.19 7.65
C GLY A 23 29.38 39.16 9.18
N LEU A 24 29.59 37.96 9.74
CA LEU A 24 30.54 37.61 10.84
C LEU A 24 30.49 38.26 12.26
N PHE A 25 30.92 37.43 13.22
CA PHE A 25 31.32 37.69 14.63
C PHE A 25 32.71 38.40 14.73
N PRO A 26 33.23 38.80 15.93
CA PRO A 26 32.61 39.14 17.23
C PRO A 26 33.25 40.38 17.99
N ALA A 27 32.77 40.61 19.22
CA ALA A 27 33.57 40.94 20.44
C ALA A 27 33.91 42.38 20.91
N ARG A 28 33.81 42.52 22.25
CA ARG A 28 34.56 43.38 23.22
C ARG A 28 34.30 44.90 23.35
N THR A 29 34.09 45.30 24.63
CA THR A 29 34.52 46.57 25.30
C THR A 29 33.88 47.91 24.86
N SER A 30 33.67 48.94 25.72
CA SER A 30 33.78 49.05 27.21
C SER A 30 33.24 50.38 27.79
N PHE A 31 32.67 50.31 29.01
CA PHE A 31 32.77 51.28 30.13
C PHE A 31 32.13 52.70 30.09
N LEU A 32 31.85 53.19 31.33
CA LEU A 32 31.46 54.55 31.77
C LEU A 32 30.01 55.00 31.41
N ARG A 33 29.10 55.27 32.37
CA ARG A 33 29.01 56.35 33.41
C ARG A 33 28.60 57.72 32.79
N ARG A 34 27.77 58.58 33.41
CA ARG A 34 27.42 58.78 34.85
C ARG A 34 26.25 59.78 35.06
N PHE A 35 25.80 59.92 36.33
CA PHE A 35 25.19 61.13 36.97
C PHE A 35 23.78 61.56 36.52
N TRP A 36 22.96 62.32 37.30
CA TRP A 36 22.66 62.45 38.76
C TRP A 36 21.41 63.38 38.86
N LEU A 37 20.80 63.85 39.97
CA LEU A 37 20.90 63.88 41.46
C LEU A 37 19.42 64.09 41.97
N ASP A 38 18.94 64.22 43.21
CA ASP A 38 19.34 64.12 44.65
C ASP A 38 18.01 63.74 45.41
N SER A 39 17.59 63.96 46.68
CA SER A 39 18.01 64.61 47.96
C SER A 39 17.31 63.86 49.14
N PHE A 40 17.42 64.19 50.44
CA PHE A 40 18.10 65.26 51.20
C PHE A 40 18.68 64.68 52.51
N THR A 41 19.53 65.44 53.22
CA THR A 41 20.34 65.06 54.41
C THR A 41 19.64 65.35 55.77
N LEU A 42 20.18 65.17 57.00
CA LEU A 42 21.57 65.07 57.52
C LEU A 42 21.67 64.46 58.97
N LEU A 43 22.84 63.90 59.32
CA LEU A 43 23.50 63.67 60.64
C LEU A 43 22.74 63.25 61.94
N VAL A 44 23.27 62.20 62.58
CA VAL A 44 23.74 62.20 63.99
C VAL A 44 25.06 61.39 64.07
N LEU A 45 25.97 61.75 64.99
CA LEU A 45 27.25 61.06 65.26
C LEU A 45 27.17 60.19 66.53
N THR A 46 27.63 58.93 66.47
CA THR A 46 28.44 58.25 67.52
C THR A 46 28.91 56.88 67.03
N ALA A 47 29.94 56.32 67.66
CA ALA A 47 30.59 55.08 67.21
C ALA A 47 30.04 53.83 67.89
N CYS A 48 29.87 52.74 67.13
CA CYS A 48 29.81 51.39 67.68
C CYS A 48 30.32 50.31 66.71
N SER A 49 31.24 49.51 67.23
CA SER A 49 31.42 48.06 67.04
C SER A 49 31.10 47.40 65.69
N THR A 50 32.12 46.77 65.13
CA THR A 50 31.99 45.66 64.17
C THR A 50 31.10 44.54 64.73
N SER A 51 30.27 43.96 63.86
CA SER A 51 29.56 42.70 64.14
C SER A 51 29.62 41.77 62.93
N LEU A 52 30.85 41.47 62.50
CA LEU A 52 31.11 40.40 61.53
C LEU A 52 30.79 39.06 62.20
N HIS A 53 29.55 38.58 62.09
CA HIS A 53 29.17 37.26 62.57
C HIS A 53 29.91 36.20 61.73
N ALA A 54 30.95 35.61 62.32
CA ALA A 54 31.53 34.39 61.79
C ALA A 54 30.46 33.29 61.84
N ALA A 55 30.01 32.82 60.68
CA ALA A 55 29.08 31.71 60.60
C ALA A 55 29.68 30.49 61.30
N SER A 56 28.95 29.88 62.24
CA SER A 56 29.47 28.73 62.96
C SER A 56 29.40 27.47 62.10
N TYR A 57 30.24 26.48 62.41
CA TYR A 57 30.22 25.17 61.74
C TYR A 57 28.79 24.59 61.63
N GLU A 58 28.03 24.68 62.73
CA GLU A 58 26.66 24.17 62.83
C GLU A 58 25.66 24.93 61.93
N ASP A 59 25.95 26.17 61.53
CA ASP A 59 25.06 26.93 60.65
C ASP A 59 25.15 26.45 59.19
N TRP A 60 26.32 26.01 58.73
CA TRP A 60 26.46 25.30 57.46
C TRP A 60 25.76 23.93 57.49
N ILE A 61 25.82 23.21 58.61
CA ILE A 61 25.07 21.95 58.79
C ILE A 61 23.55 22.20 58.74
N LYS A 62 23.05 23.28 59.35
CA LYS A 62 21.63 23.69 59.26
C LYS A 62 21.24 24.07 57.82
N GLN A 63 22.05 24.88 57.14
CA GLN A 63 21.84 25.27 55.74
C GLN A 63 21.72 24.05 54.82
N ALA A 64 22.63 23.08 54.94
CA ALA A 64 22.56 21.84 54.17
C ALA A 64 21.28 21.04 54.44
N ARG A 65 20.84 20.93 55.70
CA ARG A 65 19.56 20.28 56.05
C ARG A 65 18.32 21.04 55.52
N GLN A 66 18.47 22.31 55.17
CA GLN A 66 17.45 23.14 54.51
C GLN A 66 17.59 23.16 52.98
N GLY A 67 18.42 22.29 52.39
CA GLY A 67 18.65 22.20 50.94
C GLY A 67 19.61 23.24 50.37
N GLN A 68 20.19 24.12 51.20
CA GLN A 68 21.16 25.15 50.78
C GLN A 68 22.58 24.54 50.68
N TYR A 69 22.73 23.52 49.85
CA TYR A 69 23.94 22.69 49.81
C TYR A 69 25.19 23.47 49.39
N GLN A 70 25.10 24.37 48.40
CA GLN A 70 26.29 25.02 47.83
C GLN A 70 26.98 25.99 48.81
N SER A 71 26.22 26.76 49.60
CA SER A 71 26.78 27.65 50.63
C SER A 71 27.39 26.85 51.79
N ALA A 72 26.72 25.77 52.20
CA ALA A 72 27.23 24.86 53.22
C ALA A 72 28.53 24.16 52.80
N ILE A 73 28.58 23.63 51.57
CA ILE A 73 29.78 22.99 50.99
C ILE A 73 30.95 23.99 50.97
N ALA A 74 30.74 25.21 50.46
CA ALA A 74 31.81 26.21 50.37
C ALA A 74 32.38 26.57 51.76
N GLY A 75 31.52 26.79 52.75
CA GLY A 75 31.93 27.09 54.13
C GLY A 75 32.68 25.93 54.79
N LEU A 76 32.16 24.71 54.69
CA LEU A 76 32.80 23.51 55.25
C LEU A 76 34.12 23.15 54.54
N GLN A 77 34.24 23.42 53.24
CA GLN A 77 35.51 23.29 52.52
C GLN A 77 36.56 24.30 53.01
N GLN A 78 36.17 25.56 53.24
CA GLN A 78 37.07 26.56 53.83
C GLN A 78 37.47 26.19 55.27
N TYR A 79 36.52 25.70 56.08
CA TYR A 79 36.79 25.20 57.43
C TYR A 79 37.79 24.03 57.43
N ARG A 80 37.64 23.07 56.50
CA ARG A 80 38.57 21.95 56.31
C ARG A 80 40.00 22.39 55.93
N GLN A 81 40.16 23.50 55.22
CA GLN A 81 41.48 24.07 54.92
C GLN A 81 42.14 24.68 56.17
N GLN A 82 41.35 25.23 57.10
CA GLN A 82 41.82 25.83 58.35
C GLN A 82 42.04 24.77 59.46
N HIS A 83 41.28 23.68 59.44
CA HIS A 83 41.32 22.59 60.42
C HIS A 83 41.58 21.22 59.76
N PRO A 84 42.72 21.02 59.05
CA PRO A 84 42.97 19.85 58.21
C PRO A 84 43.13 18.51 58.97
N GLN A 85 43.21 18.52 60.30
CA GLN A 85 43.23 17.31 61.14
C GLN A 85 41.85 16.91 61.68
N GLU A 86 40.81 17.73 61.53
CA GLU A 86 39.47 17.38 62.00
C GLU A 86 38.75 16.49 60.98
N THR A 87 38.60 15.20 61.27
CA THR A 87 37.95 14.26 60.35
C THR A 87 36.43 14.45 60.25
N ARG A 88 35.80 15.16 61.21
CA ARG A 88 34.35 15.44 61.24
C ARG A 88 33.88 16.16 59.98
N VAL A 89 34.58 17.23 59.57
CA VAL A 89 34.20 18.04 58.40
C VAL A 89 34.26 17.25 57.09
N GLN A 90 35.14 16.26 56.99
CA GLN A 90 35.20 15.39 55.82
C GLN A 90 34.00 14.42 55.75
N LEU A 91 33.57 13.87 56.89
CA LEU A 91 32.35 13.05 56.97
C LEU A 91 31.08 13.87 56.68
N ASP A 92 30.99 15.09 57.22
CA ASP A 92 29.84 15.96 56.98
C ASP A 92 29.82 16.50 55.54
N LEU A 93 30.97 16.81 54.93
CA LEU A 93 31.07 17.07 53.49
C LEU A 93 30.61 15.87 52.65
N MET A 94 31.02 14.64 52.99
CA MET A 94 30.56 13.44 52.26
C MET A 94 29.04 13.27 52.32
N ARG A 95 28.40 13.53 53.47
CA ARG A 95 26.93 13.55 53.61
C ARG A 95 26.29 14.60 52.71
N ILE A 96 26.80 15.83 52.74
CA ILE A 96 26.20 16.98 52.06
C ILE A 96 26.40 16.89 50.54
N HIS A 97 27.56 16.44 50.06
CA HIS A 97 27.77 16.12 48.64
C HIS A 97 26.86 14.99 48.15
N ALA A 98 26.56 13.99 48.98
CA ALA A 98 25.59 12.95 48.64
C ALA A 98 24.15 13.50 48.55
N TRP A 99 23.73 14.35 49.50
CA TRP A 99 22.42 15.03 49.46
C TRP A 99 22.31 16.00 48.28
N ALA A 100 23.41 16.63 47.87
CA ALA A 100 23.50 17.50 46.70
C ALA A 100 23.54 16.74 45.36
N GLY A 101 23.52 15.40 45.36
CA GLY A 101 23.59 14.58 44.14
C GLY A 101 24.94 14.60 43.43
N GLN A 102 26.05 14.76 44.18
CA GLN A 102 27.41 14.89 43.65
C GLN A 102 28.27 13.65 43.99
N PRO A 103 28.00 12.46 43.41
CA PRO A 103 28.64 11.21 43.84
C PRO A 103 30.15 11.17 43.57
N GLN A 104 30.66 11.87 42.54
CA GLN A 104 32.10 11.99 42.32
C GLN A 104 32.82 12.64 43.51
N GLU A 105 32.20 13.62 44.17
CA GLU A 105 32.80 14.29 45.33
C GLU A 105 32.78 13.40 46.57
N VAL A 106 31.72 12.61 46.76
CA VAL A 106 31.67 11.58 47.82
C VAL A 106 32.80 10.56 47.63
N ILE A 107 33.10 10.17 46.39
CA ILE A 107 34.22 9.28 46.05
C ILE A 107 35.57 9.97 46.30
N ARG A 108 35.80 11.19 45.81
CA ARG A 108 37.07 11.92 46.06
C ARG A 108 37.36 12.14 47.56
N LEU A 109 36.32 12.36 48.36
CA LEU A 109 36.43 12.49 49.81
C LEU A 109 36.61 11.15 50.53
N TYR A 110 36.19 10.04 49.93
CA TYR A 110 36.48 8.69 50.40
C TYR A 110 37.90 8.23 50.04
N GLU A 111 38.36 8.49 48.82
CA GLU A 111 39.72 8.17 48.36
C GLU A 111 40.80 8.94 49.14
N SER A 112 40.43 10.08 49.74
CA SER A 112 41.26 10.86 50.66
C SER A 112 40.93 10.64 52.16
N TRP A 113 40.23 9.56 52.50
CA TRP A 113 39.94 9.17 53.89
C TRP A 113 41.03 8.24 54.47
N PRO A 114 41.45 8.41 55.74
CA PRO A 114 42.46 7.53 56.34
C PRO A 114 42.03 6.06 56.39
N THR A 115 42.82 5.17 55.77
CA THR A 115 42.50 3.74 55.60
C THR A 115 42.39 2.94 56.90
N ASN A 116 42.90 3.49 58.01
CA ASN A 116 42.80 2.92 59.35
C ASN A 116 41.57 3.40 60.15
N LEU A 117 40.80 4.39 59.66
CA LEU A 117 39.63 4.92 60.36
C LEU A 117 38.33 4.30 59.80
N PRO A 118 37.53 3.58 60.61
CA PRO A 118 36.29 2.99 60.15
C PRO A 118 35.22 4.06 59.88
N LEU A 119 34.72 4.16 58.63
CA LEU A 119 33.60 5.05 58.30
C LEU A 119 32.34 4.73 59.15
N PRO A 120 31.59 5.74 59.62
CA PRO A 120 30.23 5.56 60.14
C PRO A 120 29.31 4.87 59.12
N ALA A 121 28.29 4.15 59.60
CA ALA A 121 27.44 3.32 58.75
C ALA A 121 26.68 4.11 57.67
N ASP A 122 26.17 5.29 58.01
CA ASP A 122 25.50 6.18 57.08
C ASP A 122 26.45 6.67 55.97
N VAL A 123 27.67 7.07 56.33
CA VAL A 123 28.67 7.54 55.35
C VAL A 123 29.16 6.37 54.48
N LEU A 124 29.42 5.20 55.06
CA LEU A 124 29.78 3.99 54.30
C LEU A 124 28.70 3.60 53.27
N LEU A 125 27.42 3.72 53.64
CA LEU A 125 26.29 3.45 52.76
C LEU A 125 26.19 4.49 51.63
N LEU A 126 26.40 5.78 51.93
CA LEU A 126 26.42 6.85 50.94
C LEU A 126 27.61 6.71 49.97
N THR A 127 28.79 6.30 50.44
CA THR A 127 29.95 5.99 49.59
C THR A 127 29.69 4.78 48.69
N ALA A 128 29.17 3.68 49.24
CA ALA A 128 28.79 2.50 48.45
C ALA A 128 27.76 2.85 47.35
N ARG A 129 26.80 3.72 47.69
CA ARG A 129 25.84 4.27 46.73
C ARG A 129 26.50 5.17 45.69
N ALA A 130 27.43 6.05 46.07
CA ALA A 130 28.13 6.92 45.13
C ALA A 130 28.92 6.12 44.07
N HIS A 131 29.60 5.03 44.48
CA HIS A 131 30.22 4.09 43.54
C HIS A 131 29.18 3.38 42.67
N LYS A 132 28.03 2.95 43.21
CA LYS A 132 26.93 2.34 42.43
C LYS A 132 26.40 3.30 41.36
N ASP A 133 26.08 4.52 41.76
CA ASP A 133 25.43 5.51 40.91
C ASP A 133 26.42 6.09 39.86
N THR A 134 27.74 5.95 40.07
CA THR A 134 28.80 6.18 39.06
C THR A 134 29.22 4.92 38.29
N ARG A 135 28.48 3.80 38.41
CA ARG A 135 28.72 2.50 37.75
C ARG A 135 30.03 1.79 38.12
N GLN A 136 30.66 2.17 39.23
CA GLN A 136 31.83 1.50 39.79
C GLN A 136 31.40 0.28 40.63
N TRP A 137 30.93 -0.77 39.94
CA TRP A 137 30.26 -1.91 40.57
C TRP A 137 31.10 -2.64 41.62
N THR A 138 32.37 -2.95 41.33
CA THR A 138 33.22 -3.72 42.25
C THR A 138 33.52 -2.95 43.56
N PRO A 139 33.93 -1.67 43.54
CA PRO A 139 33.98 -0.84 44.75
C PRO A 139 32.65 -0.80 45.51
N ALA A 140 31.53 -0.52 44.83
CA ALA A 140 30.21 -0.45 45.45
C ALA A 140 29.85 -1.74 46.20
N GLN A 141 29.93 -2.89 45.52
CA GLN A 141 29.63 -4.20 46.09
C GLN A 141 30.56 -4.55 47.26
N ASN A 142 31.84 -4.17 47.21
CA ASN A 142 32.77 -4.41 48.31
C ASN A 142 32.42 -3.60 49.56
N LEU A 143 32.05 -2.32 49.40
CA LEU A 143 31.59 -1.49 50.51
C LEU A 143 30.24 -1.97 51.08
N TYR A 144 29.32 -2.44 50.24
CA TYR A 144 28.09 -3.07 50.73
C TYR A 144 28.39 -4.37 51.51
N ARG A 145 29.29 -5.24 51.01
CA ARG A 145 29.76 -6.44 51.75
C ARG A 145 30.48 -6.09 53.06
N GLU A 146 31.20 -4.98 53.11
CA GLU A 146 31.82 -4.48 54.34
C GLU A 146 30.75 -4.02 55.35
N GLY A 147 29.79 -3.22 54.89
CA GLY A 147 28.67 -2.76 55.71
C GLY A 147 27.80 -3.89 56.25
N MET A 148 27.54 -4.94 55.46
CA MET A 148 26.86 -6.15 55.92
C MET A 148 27.61 -6.87 57.06
N ARG A 149 28.96 -6.89 57.03
CA ARG A 149 29.78 -7.49 58.10
C ARG A 149 29.84 -6.60 59.35
N ARG A 150 29.96 -5.28 59.17
CA ARG A 150 30.16 -4.31 60.27
C ARG A 150 28.86 -3.87 60.93
N PHE A 151 27.76 -3.87 60.19
CA PHE A 151 26.45 -3.35 60.61
C PHE A 151 25.31 -4.31 60.21
N PRO A 152 25.32 -5.59 60.64
CA PRO A 152 24.43 -6.64 60.11
C PRO A 152 22.93 -6.40 60.32
N GLN A 153 22.54 -5.51 61.24
CA GLN A 153 21.14 -5.10 61.42
C GLN A 153 20.66 -4.06 60.39
N GLN A 154 21.56 -3.43 59.63
CA GLN A 154 21.21 -2.39 58.66
C GLN A 154 20.91 -2.99 57.28
N ALA A 155 19.63 -3.32 57.08
CA ALA A 155 19.04 -3.84 55.83
C ALA A 155 19.51 -3.13 54.55
N ALA A 156 19.82 -1.83 54.63
CA ALA A 156 20.24 -1.01 53.50
C ALA A 156 21.52 -1.51 52.80
N PHE A 157 22.47 -2.12 53.52
CA PHE A 157 23.67 -2.70 52.89
C PHE A 157 23.35 -3.94 52.06
N THR A 158 22.49 -4.83 52.58
CA THR A 158 22.02 -6.03 51.86
C THR A 158 21.21 -5.63 50.62
N MET A 159 20.31 -4.65 50.75
CA MET A 159 19.52 -4.14 49.61
C MET A 159 20.41 -3.50 48.55
N GLY A 160 21.35 -2.65 48.96
CA GLY A 160 22.31 -2.01 48.07
C GLY A 160 23.23 -3.00 47.34
N LEU A 161 23.65 -4.09 48.00
CA LEU A 161 24.37 -5.18 47.35
C LEU A 161 23.50 -5.86 46.28
N CYS A 162 22.27 -6.27 46.63
CA CYS A 162 21.39 -6.98 45.69
C CYS A 162 21.02 -6.09 44.47
N MET A 163 20.76 -4.80 44.68
CA MET A 163 20.56 -3.82 43.60
C MET A 163 21.84 -3.68 42.75
N SER A 164 23.00 -3.49 43.37
CA SER A 164 24.28 -3.34 42.64
C SER A 164 24.73 -4.61 41.90
N LEU A 165 24.13 -5.77 42.16
CA LEU A 165 24.29 -6.98 41.34
C LEU A 165 23.36 -6.94 40.11
N ALA A 166 22.13 -6.44 40.25
CA ALA A 166 21.19 -6.24 39.15
C ALA A 166 21.69 -5.15 38.18
N ASP A 167 22.08 -3.98 38.70
CA ASP A 167 22.62 -2.85 37.92
C ASP A 167 23.87 -3.23 37.10
N ALA A 168 24.67 -4.18 37.62
CA ALA A 168 25.87 -4.71 36.98
C ALA A 168 25.59 -5.83 35.96
N GLY A 169 24.33 -6.19 35.71
CA GLY A 169 23.95 -7.28 34.80
C GLY A 169 24.25 -8.70 35.32
N LEU A 170 24.55 -8.86 36.61
CA LEU A 170 24.88 -10.16 37.23
C LEU A 170 23.61 -10.93 37.62
N THR A 171 22.70 -11.11 36.66
CA THR A 171 21.30 -11.53 36.85
C THR A 171 21.13 -12.76 37.74
N ALA A 172 21.97 -13.80 37.56
CA ALA A 172 21.90 -15.01 38.39
C ALA A 172 22.24 -14.74 39.88
N GLN A 173 23.23 -13.88 40.15
CA GLN A 173 23.59 -13.48 41.51
C GLN A 173 22.52 -12.57 42.12
N ALA A 174 21.97 -11.65 41.32
CA ALA A 174 20.89 -10.77 41.74
C ALA A 174 19.62 -11.56 42.12
N LEU A 175 19.21 -12.53 41.29
CA LEU A 175 18.06 -13.41 41.57
C LEU A 175 18.29 -14.28 42.81
N SER A 176 19.51 -14.82 43.02
CA SER A 176 19.86 -15.50 44.28
C SER A 176 19.74 -14.57 45.49
N CYS A 177 20.15 -13.31 45.36
CA CYS A 177 20.01 -12.28 46.39
C CYS A 177 18.50 -12.01 46.68
N ALA A 178 17.67 -11.91 45.63
CA ALA A 178 16.23 -11.75 45.77
C ALA A 178 15.51 -12.96 46.41
N GLN A 179 16.03 -14.18 46.23
CA GLN A 179 15.55 -15.37 46.95
C GLN A 179 15.98 -15.36 48.42
N GLN A 180 17.22 -14.97 48.73
CA GLN A 180 17.72 -14.85 50.11
C GLN A 180 16.97 -13.79 50.94
N LEU A 181 16.40 -12.76 50.29
CA LEU A 181 15.51 -11.79 50.92
C LEU A 181 14.09 -12.33 51.23
N GLN A 182 13.70 -13.50 50.70
CA GLN A 182 12.33 -14.02 50.80
C GLN A 182 11.83 -14.27 52.25
N PRO A 183 12.62 -14.84 53.18
CA PRO A 183 12.16 -15.06 54.56
C PRO A 183 11.87 -13.74 55.30
N ALA A 184 12.70 -12.72 55.08
CA ALA A 184 12.59 -11.42 55.73
C ALA A 184 11.53 -10.50 55.10
N THR A 185 11.06 -10.79 53.88
CA THR A 185 10.13 -9.88 53.18
C THR A 185 8.73 -9.76 53.78
N ARG A 186 8.23 -10.76 54.53
CA ARG A 186 6.86 -10.73 55.08
C ARG A 186 6.62 -9.63 56.12
N GLN A 187 7.66 -8.93 56.56
CA GLN A 187 7.60 -7.89 57.60
C GLN A 187 8.35 -6.60 57.23
N ASN A 188 8.91 -6.49 56.01
CA ASN A 188 9.70 -5.33 55.61
C ASN A 188 9.50 -4.99 54.12
N THR A 189 8.70 -3.95 53.88
CA THR A 189 8.37 -3.44 52.55
C THR A 189 9.59 -3.04 51.73
N ASN A 190 10.68 -2.55 52.34
CA ASN A 190 11.88 -2.16 51.58
C ASN A 190 12.56 -3.38 50.93
N TYR A 191 12.50 -4.55 51.56
CA TYR A 191 12.97 -5.81 50.94
C TYR A 191 12.03 -6.27 49.81
N LEU A 192 10.72 -5.99 49.88
CA LEU A 192 9.78 -6.30 48.79
C LEU A 192 10.08 -5.42 47.57
N LEU A 193 10.23 -4.10 47.76
CA LEU A 193 10.64 -3.17 46.71
C LEU A 193 12.01 -3.56 46.10
N THR A 194 12.96 -4.00 46.94
CA THR A 194 14.26 -4.51 46.46
C THR A 194 14.11 -5.74 45.56
N ARG A 195 13.29 -6.72 45.98
CA ARG A 195 13.02 -7.92 45.16
C ARG A 195 12.29 -7.57 43.87
N SER A 196 11.27 -6.71 43.95
CA SER A 196 10.50 -6.18 42.81
C SER A 196 11.43 -5.55 41.76
N TYR A 197 12.33 -4.65 42.19
CA TYR A 197 13.36 -4.03 41.35
C TYR A 197 14.26 -5.07 40.65
N ILE A 198 14.76 -6.06 41.38
CA ILE A 198 15.62 -7.12 40.83
C ILE A 198 14.86 -7.96 39.80
N TYR A 199 13.59 -8.30 40.06
CA TYR A 199 12.78 -9.05 39.10
C TYR A 199 12.52 -8.21 37.82
N ARG A 200 12.29 -6.90 37.90
CA ARG A 200 12.23 -6.02 36.71
C ARG A 200 13.55 -6.01 35.94
N ALA A 201 14.67 -5.82 36.63
CA ALA A 201 16.01 -5.82 36.01
C ALA A 201 16.39 -7.18 35.40
N ALA A 202 15.83 -8.28 35.91
CA ALA A 202 15.99 -9.63 35.38
C ALA A 202 14.98 -10.00 34.27
N GLY A 203 14.06 -9.10 33.89
CA GLY A 203 12.99 -9.36 32.92
C GLY A 203 11.87 -10.28 33.44
N GLN A 204 11.84 -10.61 34.73
CA GLN A 204 10.82 -11.44 35.39
C GLN A 204 9.61 -10.59 35.80
N ASN A 205 9.03 -9.87 34.84
CA ASN A 205 8.15 -8.73 35.11
C ASN A 205 6.85 -9.11 35.85
N TYR A 206 6.34 -10.33 35.68
CA TYR A 206 5.19 -10.84 36.44
C TYR A 206 5.52 -11.14 37.90
N GLU A 207 6.74 -11.62 38.22
CA GLU A 207 7.18 -11.78 39.62
C GLU A 207 7.48 -10.43 40.27
N ALA A 208 7.99 -9.46 39.50
CA ALA A 208 8.10 -8.08 39.97
C ALA A 208 6.72 -7.53 40.36
N LEU A 209 5.73 -7.62 39.47
CA LEU A 209 4.36 -7.19 39.73
C LEU A 209 3.77 -7.87 40.97
N ARG A 210 3.90 -9.20 41.09
CA ARG A 210 3.39 -9.96 42.24
C ARG A 210 4.03 -9.52 43.56
N VAL A 211 5.34 -9.25 43.58
CA VAL A 211 6.05 -8.75 44.78
C VAL A 211 5.78 -7.27 45.05
N SER A 212 5.47 -6.48 44.02
CA SER A 212 5.00 -5.11 44.16
C SER A 212 3.58 -5.07 44.77
N GLN A 213 2.71 -6.02 44.42
CA GLN A 213 1.41 -6.23 45.06
C GLN A 213 1.56 -6.67 46.52
N ASP A 214 2.49 -7.59 46.83
CA ASP A 214 2.85 -7.94 48.21
C ASP A 214 3.26 -6.68 49.02
N ALA A 215 3.97 -5.72 48.38
CA ALA A 215 4.38 -4.46 49.01
C ALA A 215 3.23 -3.47 49.21
N LEU A 216 2.36 -3.32 48.21
CA LEU A 216 1.19 -2.43 48.24
C LEU A 216 0.16 -2.86 49.29
N ALA A 217 -0.05 -4.18 49.45
CA ALA A 217 -0.90 -4.72 50.49
C ALA A 217 -0.34 -4.47 51.92
N ALA A 218 0.97 -4.27 52.07
CA ALA A 218 1.62 -4.01 53.34
C ALA A 218 1.71 -2.51 53.71
N GLN A 219 1.88 -1.62 52.73
CA GLN A 219 2.00 -0.17 52.91
C GLN A 219 1.38 0.59 51.72
N PRO A 220 0.04 0.69 51.63
CA PRO A 220 -0.65 1.23 50.45
C PRO A 220 -0.32 2.70 50.19
N ASP A 221 -0.32 3.54 51.22
CA ASP A 221 -0.18 5.00 51.11
C ASP A 221 1.28 5.47 50.90
N LYS A 222 2.25 4.54 50.82
CA LYS A 222 3.68 4.90 50.76
C LYS A 222 4.11 5.20 49.32
N THR A 223 4.57 6.43 49.09
CA THR A 223 5.00 6.95 47.77
C THR A 223 5.95 6.03 47.01
N ASP A 224 6.96 5.43 47.67
CA ASP A 224 7.90 4.49 47.02
C ASP A 224 7.20 3.22 46.49
N VAL A 225 6.17 2.76 47.20
CA VAL A 225 5.40 1.54 46.86
C VAL A 225 4.44 1.83 45.72
N ILE A 226 3.74 2.96 45.78
CA ILE A 226 2.87 3.46 44.71
C ILE A 226 3.66 3.63 43.41
N ARG A 227 4.91 4.11 43.48
CA ARG A 227 5.82 4.25 42.32
C ARG A 227 6.42 2.92 41.84
N ASP A 228 6.74 1.99 42.73
CA ASP A 228 7.19 0.64 42.34
C ASP A 228 6.09 -0.16 41.65
N TYR A 229 4.83 0.05 42.06
CA TYR A 229 3.68 -0.60 41.45
C TYR A 229 3.38 -0.06 40.04
N ASP A 230 3.45 1.26 39.80
CA ASP A 230 3.45 1.82 38.44
C ASP A 230 4.52 1.17 37.56
N GLN A 231 5.77 1.14 38.02
CA GLN A 231 6.89 0.58 37.26
C GLN A 231 6.70 -0.91 36.97
N SER A 232 6.06 -1.67 37.88
CA SER A 232 5.82 -3.10 37.72
C SER A 232 4.61 -3.41 36.84
N LEU A 233 3.54 -2.61 36.91
CA LEU A 233 2.42 -2.66 35.95
C LEU A 233 2.93 -2.37 34.53
N HIS A 234 3.69 -1.28 34.36
CA HIS A 234 4.30 -0.91 33.09
C HIS A 234 5.23 -2.01 32.56
N ALA A 235 6.15 -2.54 33.38
CA ALA A 235 7.05 -3.62 32.98
C ALA A 235 6.29 -4.91 32.60
N ALA A 236 5.18 -5.22 33.26
CA ALA A 236 4.33 -6.37 32.94
C ALA A 236 3.48 -6.18 31.66
N GLY A 237 3.60 -5.04 30.97
CA GLY A 237 2.82 -4.70 29.77
C GLY A 237 1.39 -4.26 30.06
N LEU A 238 1.04 -3.98 31.32
CA LEU A 238 -0.28 -3.55 31.76
C LEU A 238 -0.40 -2.02 31.66
N HIS A 239 -0.17 -1.46 30.46
CA HIS A 239 -0.03 -0.02 30.27
C HIS A 239 -1.32 0.73 30.60
N ARG A 240 -2.49 0.15 30.27
CA ARG A 240 -3.79 0.69 30.70
C ARG A 240 -3.87 0.84 32.22
N GLN A 241 -3.53 -0.21 32.96
CA GLN A 241 -3.61 -0.23 34.42
C GLN A 241 -2.58 0.73 35.05
N ALA A 242 -1.38 0.85 34.49
CA ALA A 242 -0.39 1.84 34.93
C ALA A 242 -0.88 3.30 34.73
N MET A 243 -1.50 3.58 33.58
CA MET A 243 -2.14 4.88 33.31
C MET A 243 -3.30 5.17 34.26
N GLU A 244 -4.19 4.20 34.49
CA GLU A 244 -5.31 4.32 35.43
C GLU A 244 -4.81 4.48 36.88
N TRP A 245 -3.70 3.83 37.24
CA TRP A 245 -3.04 3.94 38.55
C TRP A 245 -2.44 5.33 38.80
N GLN A 246 -1.69 5.90 37.84
CA GLN A 246 -1.18 7.27 37.98
C GLN A 246 -2.31 8.30 38.03
N THR A 247 -3.40 8.09 37.29
CA THR A 247 -4.60 8.95 37.30
C THR A 247 -5.26 9.00 38.70
N GLN A 248 -5.08 7.96 39.51
CA GLN A 248 -5.59 7.88 40.89
C GLN A 248 -4.67 8.55 41.93
N HIS A 249 -3.43 8.89 41.57
CA HIS A 249 -2.41 9.44 42.48
C HIS A 249 -1.76 10.74 41.93
N PRO A 250 -2.57 11.80 41.64
CA PRO A 250 -2.12 13.03 40.97
C PRO A 250 -1.20 13.92 41.83
N ASP A 251 -1.02 13.58 43.10
CA ASP A 251 -0.08 14.18 44.04
C ASP A 251 1.32 13.56 43.97
N ILE A 252 1.43 12.32 43.47
CA ILE A 252 2.67 11.52 43.42
C ILE A 252 3.30 11.53 42.02
N PHE A 253 2.49 11.64 40.96
CA PHE A 253 2.94 11.61 39.57
C PHE A 253 2.69 12.96 38.89
N SER A 254 3.63 13.43 38.07
CA SER A 254 3.47 14.68 37.33
C SER A 254 2.64 14.48 36.06
N ASN A 255 2.14 15.59 35.50
CA ASN A 255 1.50 15.59 34.17
C ASN A 255 2.42 15.04 33.05
N ALA A 256 3.74 15.05 33.24
CA ALA A 256 4.68 14.47 32.29
C ALA A 256 4.76 12.94 32.42
N ASP A 257 4.77 12.41 33.66
CA ASP A 257 4.73 10.95 33.91
C ASP A 257 3.43 10.35 33.37
N LEU A 258 2.29 11.03 33.62
CA LEU A 258 0.98 10.60 33.15
C LEU A 258 0.87 10.65 31.61
N ALA A 259 1.49 11.65 30.96
CA ALA A 259 1.54 11.74 29.50
C ALA A 259 2.37 10.61 28.88
N ASP A 260 3.45 10.15 29.54
CA ASP A 260 4.23 8.99 29.08
C ASP A 260 3.42 7.69 29.20
N ARG A 261 2.72 7.46 30.33
CA ARG A 261 1.81 6.30 30.46
C ARG A 261 0.64 6.32 29.48
N GLN A 262 0.10 7.50 29.19
CA GLN A 262 -0.91 7.66 28.14
C GLN A 262 -0.33 7.34 26.75
N ALA A 263 0.93 7.69 26.47
CA ALA A 263 1.62 7.29 25.24
C ALA A 263 1.91 5.79 25.17
N ASP A 264 2.25 5.15 26.29
CA ASP A 264 2.46 3.70 26.39
C ASP A 264 1.18 2.93 26.08
N TYR A 265 0.05 3.35 26.67
CA TYR A 265 -1.26 2.77 26.41
C TYR A 265 -1.79 3.09 25.01
N ALA A 266 -1.53 4.29 24.46
CA ALA A 266 -1.85 4.59 23.06
C ALA A 266 -1.08 3.68 22.10
N ALA A 267 0.20 3.41 22.37
CA ALA A 267 1.01 2.48 21.60
C ALA A 267 0.57 1.01 21.78
N GLU A 268 0.05 0.63 22.95
CA GLU A 268 -0.62 -0.68 23.15
C GLU A 268 -1.84 -0.81 22.24
N LEU A 269 -2.71 0.20 22.20
CA LEU A 269 -3.88 0.23 21.31
C LEU A 269 -3.46 0.20 19.83
N THR A 270 -2.43 0.94 19.41
CA THR A 270 -1.86 0.85 18.05
C THR A 270 -1.35 -0.56 17.69
N ARG A 271 -0.80 -1.31 18.66
CA ARG A 271 -0.36 -2.71 18.43
C ARG A 271 -1.53 -3.69 18.37
N LEU A 272 -2.64 -3.38 19.04
CA LEU A 272 -3.86 -4.20 19.08
C LEU A 272 -4.86 -3.86 17.98
N SER A 273 -4.78 -2.70 17.33
CA SER A 273 -5.75 -2.30 16.31
C SER A 273 -5.83 -3.19 15.07
N PRO A 274 -4.76 -3.90 14.60
CA PRO A 274 -4.88 -4.81 13.45
C PRO A 274 -5.48 -6.20 13.79
N GLN A 275 -5.97 -6.42 15.01
CA GLN A 275 -6.50 -7.72 15.43
C GLN A 275 -7.98 -7.89 14.96
N PRO A 276 -8.40 -9.08 14.50
CA PRO A 276 -9.77 -9.32 14.07
C PRO A 276 -10.81 -9.04 15.16
N THR A 277 -11.85 -8.28 14.83
CA THR A 277 -12.99 -8.00 15.72
C THR A 277 -14.14 -8.98 15.53
N ARG A 278 -15.10 -8.98 16.47
CA ARG A 278 -16.27 -9.89 16.42
C ARG A 278 -17.23 -9.51 15.31
N THR A 279 -17.38 -8.22 15.04
CA THR A 279 -18.22 -7.68 13.97
C THR A 279 -17.46 -6.65 13.15
N LEU A 280 -17.92 -6.42 11.92
CA LEU A 280 -17.27 -5.52 10.98
C LEU A 280 -17.40 -4.02 11.34
N PRO A 281 -18.47 -3.52 12.00
CA PRO A 281 -18.50 -2.16 12.53
C PRO A 281 -17.48 -1.91 13.66
N GLU A 282 -17.11 -2.95 14.42
CA GLU A 282 -16.15 -2.80 15.53
C GLU A 282 -14.69 -2.65 15.05
N ARG A 283 -14.37 -2.99 13.80
CA ARG A 283 -12.99 -3.18 13.29
C ARG A 283 -12.03 -2.03 13.57
N PHE A 284 -12.54 -0.80 13.56
CA PHE A 284 -11.74 0.41 13.77
C PHE A 284 -11.87 1.02 15.17
N LEU A 285 -12.59 0.41 16.12
CA LEU A 285 -12.78 0.97 17.47
C LEU A 285 -11.46 1.12 18.23
N VAL A 286 -10.55 0.14 18.11
CA VAL A 286 -9.23 0.18 18.77
C VAL A 286 -8.33 1.23 18.11
N ALA A 287 -8.31 1.29 16.76
CA ALA A 287 -7.57 2.31 16.01
C ALA A 287 -8.04 3.72 16.36
N ASN A 288 -9.36 3.98 16.34
CA ASN A 288 -9.94 5.26 16.70
C ASN A 288 -9.63 5.66 18.16
N ARG A 289 -9.58 4.70 19.08
CA ARG A 289 -9.21 4.97 20.48
C ARG A 289 -7.72 5.31 20.63
N ALA A 290 -6.84 4.70 19.84
CA ALA A 290 -5.42 5.07 19.79
C ALA A 290 -5.25 6.50 19.25
N ILE A 291 -5.84 6.79 18.08
CA ILE A 291 -5.77 8.10 17.40
C ILE A 291 -6.30 9.21 18.34
N ALA A 292 -7.48 9.03 18.93
CA ALA A 292 -8.08 10.03 19.82
C ALA A 292 -7.33 10.24 21.15
N LEU A 293 -6.40 9.35 21.51
CA LEU A 293 -5.46 9.55 22.63
C LEU A 293 -4.16 10.22 22.15
N GLN A 294 -3.65 9.85 20.97
CA GLN A 294 -2.49 10.48 20.33
C GLN A 294 -2.73 11.94 19.95
N ASP A 295 -3.93 12.29 19.47
CA ASP A 295 -4.33 13.67 19.18
C ASP A 295 -4.26 14.53 20.46
N LYS A 296 -4.86 14.06 21.57
CA LYS A 296 -4.81 14.75 22.88
C LYS A 296 -3.39 14.89 23.44
N LEU A 297 -2.51 13.93 23.14
CA LEU A 297 -1.10 14.00 23.53
C LEU A 297 -0.30 14.99 22.66
N ALA A 298 -0.69 15.22 21.40
CA ALA A 298 -0.07 16.22 20.53
C ALA A 298 -0.33 17.66 21.02
N ASP A 299 -1.51 17.92 21.58
CA ASP A 299 -1.88 19.22 22.18
C ASP A 299 -1.21 19.47 23.56
N SER A 300 -0.46 18.51 24.10
CA SER A 300 0.12 18.61 25.45
C SER A 300 1.41 19.44 25.51
N ALA A 301 1.63 20.14 26.64
CA ALA A 301 2.87 20.85 26.89
C ALA A 301 4.12 19.94 26.84
N SER A 302 3.95 18.65 27.19
CA SER A 302 4.99 17.61 27.09
C SER A 302 5.45 17.37 25.65
N PHE A 303 4.55 17.47 24.66
CA PHE A 303 4.86 17.37 23.24
C PHE A 303 5.65 18.58 22.73
N LEU A 304 5.28 19.78 23.16
CA LEU A 304 5.97 21.03 22.80
C LEU A 304 7.40 21.10 23.39
N GLY A 305 7.63 20.52 24.57
CA GLY A 305 8.94 20.52 25.23
C GLY A 305 9.90 19.40 24.79
N ASN A 306 9.42 18.32 24.15
CA ASN A 306 10.23 17.13 23.89
C ASN A 306 10.10 16.63 22.42
N PRO A 307 11.05 16.97 21.54
CA PRO A 307 11.03 16.54 20.13
C PRO A 307 11.08 15.01 19.91
N ALA A 308 11.62 14.23 20.85
CA ALA A 308 11.66 12.77 20.75
C ALA A 308 10.30 12.15 21.09
N PHE A 309 9.63 12.65 22.14
CA PHE A 309 8.25 12.30 22.46
C PHE A 309 7.31 12.68 21.31
N ALA A 310 7.45 13.89 20.76
CA ALA A 310 6.67 14.34 19.61
C ALA A 310 6.86 13.46 18.36
N ARG A 311 8.09 12.96 18.12
CA ARG A 311 8.36 11.98 17.05
C ARG A 311 7.67 10.64 17.32
N ARG A 312 7.74 10.11 18.55
CA ARG A 312 7.05 8.87 18.97
C ARG A 312 5.54 8.96 18.70
N ILE A 313 4.88 9.99 19.24
CA ILE A 313 3.42 10.18 19.09
C ILE A 313 3.01 10.25 17.61
N ARG A 314 3.74 11.00 16.77
CA ARG A 314 3.47 11.04 15.32
C ARG A 314 3.63 9.68 14.63
N GLY A 315 4.64 8.88 15.02
CA GLY A 315 4.83 7.53 14.49
C GLY A 315 3.73 6.55 14.90
N ASP A 316 3.39 6.53 16.19
CA ASP A 316 2.37 5.63 16.74
C ASP A 316 0.96 5.94 16.17
N ARG A 317 0.70 7.23 15.88
CA ARG A 317 -0.51 7.71 15.19
C ARG A 317 -0.54 7.32 13.72
N LEU A 318 0.58 7.42 13.01
CA LEU A 318 0.66 7.03 11.58
C LEU A 318 0.31 5.56 11.38
N ILE A 319 0.73 4.69 12.30
CA ILE A 319 0.43 3.24 12.28
C ILE A 319 -1.04 2.98 12.64
N ALA A 320 -1.62 3.72 13.59
CA ALA A 320 -3.04 3.61 13.91
C ALA A 320 -3.93 4.08 12.74
N VAL A 321 -3.50 5.10 12.00
CA VAL A 321 -4.15 5.61 10.78
C VAL A 321 -4.02 4.63 9.60
N ASP A 322 -2.83 4.03 9.38
CA ASP A 322 -2.64 2.93 8.42
C ASP A 322 -3.58 1.75 8.71
N THR A 323 -3.79 1.44 9.99
CA THR A 323 -4.74 0.40 10.43
C THR A 323 -6.22 0.77 10.20
N ARG A 324 -6.53 2.06 10.01
CA ARG A 324 -7.91 2.54 9.78
C ARG A 324 -8.30 2.66 8.31
N GLU A 325 -7.31 2.61 7.40
CA GLU A 325 -7.42 2.58 5.93
C GLU A 325 -8.05 3.82 5.26
N ASP A 326 -9.05 4.45 5.86
CA ASP A 326 -9.85 5.58 5.33
C ASP A 326 -9.14 6.94 5.34
N ALA A 327 -7.94 7.03 5.92
CA ALA A 327 -7.42 8.28 6.46
C ALA A 327 -6.03 8.78 6.00
N PRO A 328 -5.51 8.49 4.79
CA PRO A 328 -4.23 9.05 4.33
C PRO A 328 -4.23 10.59 4.25
N SER A 329 -5.40 11.22 4.10
CA SER A 329 -5.60 12.67 4.14
C SER A 329 -5.53 13.28 5.55
N THR A 330 -5.52 12.47 6.62
CA THR A 330 -5.48 12.93 8.02
C THR A 330 -4.07 12.93 8.63
N VAL A 331 -3.08 12.56 7.82
CA VAL A 331 -1.67 12.41 8.18
C VAL A 331 -0.79 12.98 7.07
N ASP A 332 0.36 13.51 7.46
CA ASP A 332 1.30 14.13 6.55
C ASP A 332 2.22 13.07 5.95
N ILE A 333 1.82 12.54 4.78
CA ILE A 333 2.55 11.52 4.03
C ILE A 333 3.65 12.09 3.10
N ALA A 334 3.86 13.41 3.13
CA ALA A 334 4.70 14.12 2.17
C ALA A 334 6.20 13.77 2.34
N PRO A 335 6.95 13.54 1.25
CA PRO A 335 8.31 13.01 1.31
C PRO A 335 9.29 13.97 2.00
N GLU A 336 9.09 15.29 1.87
CA GLU A 336 9.92 16.32 2.51
C GLU A 336 9.72 16.40 4.04
N ARG A 337 8.62 15.85 4.56
CA ARG A 337 8.35 15.78 6.02
C ARG A 337 8.50 14.37 6.59
N ALA A 338 8.74 13.34 5.78
CA ALA A 338 8.93 11.95 6.22
C ALA A 338 9.95 11.77 7.37
N ALA A 339 10.98 12.61 7.43
CA ALA A 339 11.99 12.63 8.50
C ALA A 339 11.45 13.02 9.91
N GLN A 340 10.20 13.45 10.02
CA GLN A 340 9.54 13.76 11.30
C GLN A 340 9.05 12.51 12.06
N TYR A 341 9.07 11.34 11.41
CA TYR A 341 8.63 10.05 11.92
C TYR A 341 9.81 9.18 12.41
N PRO A 342 9.58 8.21 13.30
CA PRO A 342 10.59 7.24 13.72
C PRO A 342 10.70 6.07 12.71
N GLY A 343 11.86 5.39 12.69
CA GLY A 343 12.16 4.31 11.73
C GLY A 343 11.10 3.22 11.64
N TYR A 344 10.53 2.81 12.78
CA TYR A 344 9.50 1.76 12.84
C TYR A 344 8.16 2.13 12.16
N ALA A 345 7.90 3.42 11.89
CA ALA A 345 6.66 3.88 11.25
C ALA A 345 6.76 3.94 9.70
N TYR A 346 7.95 3.77 9.12
CA TYR A 346 8.17 3.93 7.68
C TYR A 346 7.38 2.92 6.82
N ALA A 347 7.09 1.71 7.32
CA ALA A 347 6.26 0.77 6.58
C ALA A 347 4.80 1.22 6.45
N SER A 348 4.24 1.82 7.51
CA SER A 348 2.90 2.42 7.47
C SER A 348 2.88 3.72 6.66
N LEU A 349 3.98 4.49 6.64
CA LEU A 349 4.15 5.61 5.70
C LEU A 349 4.05 5.10 4.24
N GLY A 350 4.79 4.02 3.91
CA GLY A 350 4.74 3.41 2.58
C GLY A 350 3.36 2.85 2.21
N ALA A 351 2.67 2.21 3.15
CA ALA A 351 1.31 1.71 2.95
C ALA A 351 0.29 2.83 2.70
N LEU A 352 0.44 3.99 3.36
CA LEU A 352 -0.42 5.16 3.15
C LEU A 352 -0.08 5.90 1.85
N GLN A 353 1.21 6.01 1.50
CA GLN A 353 1.66 6.55 0.20
C GLN A 353 1.17 5.71 -0.97
N LEU A 354 1.19 4.37 -0.86
CA LEU A 354 0.66 3.48 -1.89
C LEU A 354 -0.86 3.66 -2.07
N ARG A 355 -1.64 3.66 -0.97
CA ARG A 355 -3.09 3.98 -1.02
C ARG A 355 -3.38 5.36 -1.62
N ALA A 356 -2.49 6.33 -1.44
CA ALA A 356 -2.58 7.67 -2.03
C ALA A 356 -2.10 7.75 -3.50
N ARG A 357 -1.85 6.61 -4.16
CA ARG A 357 -1.29 6.53 -5.53
C ARG A 357 0.08 7.25 -5.67
N HIS A 358 0.98 7.09 -4.68
CA HIS A 358 2.36 7.62 -4.67
C HIS A 358 3.43 6.50 -4.54
N PRO A 359 3.55 5.59 -5.53
CA PRO A 359 4.30 4.34 -5.39
C PRO A 359 5.82 4.52 -5.31
N GLU A 360 6.39 5.56 -5.94
CA GLU A 360 7.83 5.86 -5.84
C GLU A 360 8.23 6.24 -4.42
N GLN A 361 7.37 7.01 -3.73
CA GLN A 361 7.56 7.38 -2.34
C GLN A 361 7.40 6.16 -1.43
N ALA A 362 6.40 5.31 -1.73
CA ALA A 362 6.17 4.08 -1.01
C ALA A 362 7.35 3.11 -1.10
N VAL A 363 8.00 2.96 -2.27
CA VAL A 363 9.23 2.17 -2.42
C VAL A 363 10.33 2.67 -1.48
N PHE A 364 10.65 3.97 -1.49
CA PHE A 364 11.65 4.54 -0.57
C PHE A 364 11.28 4.29 0.90
N SER A 365 10.00 4.42 1.25
CA SER A 365 9.51 4.19 2.61
C SER A 365 9.66 2.72 3.04
N TYR A 366 9.35 1.74 2.18
CA TYR A 366 9.55 0.32 2.48
C TYR A 366 11.03 -0.08 2.50
N GLU A 367 11.87 0.45 1.60
CA GLU A 367 13.33 0.27 1.64
C GLU A 367 13.92 0.76 2.98
N ARG A 368 13.48 1.94 3.44
CA ARG A 368 13.85 2.49 4.75
C ARG A 368 13.38 1.63 5.92
N ALA A 369 12.18 1.07 5.84
CA ALA A 369 11.68 0.15 6.87
C ALA A 369 12.48 -1.16 6.90
N LEU A 370 12.83 -1.72 5.73
CA LEU A 370 13.58 -2.99 5.60
C LEU A 370 15.07 -2.89 5.98
N ALA A 371 15.61 -1.68 6.07
CA ALA A 371 16.97 -1.42 6.55
C ALA A 371 17.14 -1.61 8.07
N GLU A 372 16.05 -1.76 8.83
CA GLU A 372 16.08 -2.03 10.28
C GLU A 372 16.67 -3.44 10.56
N PRO A 373 17.84 -3.56 11.24
CA PRO A 373 18.48 -4.85 11.47
C PRO A 373 17.68 -5.80 12.36
N SER A 374 16.85 -5.28 13.26
CA SER A 374 16.14 -6.08 14.27
C SER A 374 14.83 -6.74 13.80
N LEU A 375 14.41 -6.55 12.54
CA LEU A 375 13.15 -7.10 12.03
C LEU A 375 13.10 -8.63 12.04
N ASP A 376 12.06 -9.17 12.69
CA ASP A 376 11.69 -10.58 12.59
C ASP A 376 11.23 -10.96 11.17
N ALA A 377 11.23 -12.27 10.89
CA ALA A 377 10.90 -12.79 9.56
C ALA A 377 9.49 -12.42 9.08
N LYS A 378 8.46 -12.44 9.95
CA LYS A 378 7.08 -12.12 9.55
C LYS A 378 6.93 -10.64 9.22
N THR A 379 7.49 -9.76 10.05
CA THR A 379 7.47 -8.31 9.78
C THR A 379 8.26 -7.97 8.51
N ARG A 380 9.42 -8.62 8.31
CA ARG A 380 10.21 -8.50 7.08
C ARG A 380 9.41 -8.91 5.84
N THR A 381 8.73 -10.07 5.85
CA THR A 381 7.86 -10.51 4.75
C THR A 381 6.71 -9.53 4.48
N ARG A 382 6.04 -8.98 5.52
CA ARG A 382 5.02 -7.93 5.33
C ARG A 382 5.59 -6.70 4.62
N TYR A 383 6.77 -6.23 5.02
CA TYR A 383 7.37 -5.03 4.42
C TYR A 383 7.87 -5.28 2.99
N GLN A 384 8.40 -6.47 2.69
CA GLN A 384 8.76 -6.88 1.33
C GLN A 384 7.53 -7.02 0.42
N THR A 385 6.39 -7.47 0.97
CA THR A 385 5.11 -7.54 0.24
C THR A 385 4.66 -6.15 -0.19
N GLY A 386 4.69 -5.17 0.73
CA GLY A 386 4.41 -3.76 0.43
C GLY A 386 5.37 -3.17 -0.61
N LEU A 387 6.67 -3.44 -0.48
CA LEU A 387 7.68 -3.04 -1.46
C LEU A 387 7.39 -3.61 -2.86
N ALA A 388 6.99 -4.88 -2.96
CA ALA A 388 6.72 -5.52 -4.24
C ALA A 388 5.55 -4.88 -4.99
N PHE A 389 4.45 -4.55 -4.31
CA PHE A 389 3.36 -3.78 -4.91
C PHE A 389 3.76 -2.33 -5.24
N SER A 390 4.55 -1.67 -4.39
CA SER A 390 5.07 -0.32 -4.71
C SER A 390 6.03 -0.31 -5.91
N LEU A 391 6.79 -1.38 -6.14
CA LEU A 391 7.62 -1.56 -7.34
C LEU A 391 6.75 -1.79 -8.59
N LEU A 392 5.70 -2.61 -8.48
CA LEU A 392 4.74 -2.82 -9.57
C LEU A 392 4.06 -1.50 -10.00
N GLU A 393 3.48 -0.77 -9.05
CA GLU A 393 2.73 0.47 -9.34
C GLU A 393 3.63 1.64 -9.80
N SER A 394 4.94 1.61 -9.48
CA SER A 394 5.93 2.56 -10.01
C SER A 394 6.65 2.08 -11.28
N GLY A 395 6.03 1.16 -12.04
CA GLY A 395 6.54 0.73 -13.36
C GLY A 395 7.92 0.04 -13.29
N ARG A 396 8.17 -0.74 -12.23
CA ARG A 396 9.37 -1.55 -12.01
C ARG A 396 8.99 -3.03 -11.84
N GLU A 397 8.22 -3.53 -12.81
CA GLU A 397 7.60 -4.86 -12.82
C GLU A 397 8.63 -5.97 -12.64
N ASP A 398 9.74 -5.93 -13.38
CA ASP A 398 10.83 -6.93 -13.29
C ASP A 398 11.45 -6.99 -11.88
N GLN A 399 11.50 -5.85 -11.17
CA GLN A 399 12.01 -5.79 -9.79
C GLN A 399 10.99 -6.34 -8.78
N ALA A 400 9.70 -6.07 -9.00
CA ALA A 400 8.62 -6.64 -8.19
C ALA A 400 8.56 -8.18 -8.31
N LEU A 401 8.66 -8.69 -9.55
CA LEU A 401 8.67 -10.12 -9.84
C LEU A 401 9.91 -10.81 -9.23
N ALA A 402 11.11 -10.30 -9.50
CA ALA A 402 12.35 -10.87 -8.97
C ALA A 402 12.47 -10.79 -7.43
N LEU A 403 11.74 -9.88 -6.78
CA LEU A 403 11.57 -9.85 -5.33
C LEU A 403 10.63 -10.96 -4.85
N ALA A 404 9.43 -11.08 -5.41
CA ALA A 404 8.44 -12.06 -4.98
C ALA A 404 8.86 -13.51 -5.25
N GLU A 405 9.50 -13.78 -6.40
CA GLU A 405 10.08 -15.09 -6.71
C GLU A 405 11.16 -15.50 -5.71
N ARG A 406 11.99 -14.54 -5.28
CA ARG A 406 13.00 -14.77 -4.23
C ARG A 406 12.34 -15.02 -2.87
N MET A 407 11.29 -14.27 -2.53
CA MET A 407 10.52 -14.47 -1.30
C MET A 407 9.84 -15.85 -1.26
N GLU A 408 9.32 -16.36 -2.36
CA GLU A 408 8.79 -17.74 -2.45
C GLU A 408 9.90 -18.77 -2.32
N LYS A 409 11.00 -18.61 -3.08
CA LYS A 409 12.11 -19.56 -3.14
C LYS A 409 12.88 -19.70 -1.82
N ASP A 410 13.12 -18.60 -1.12
CA ASP A 410 13.90 -18.57 0.12
C ASP A 410 13.04 -18.94 1.36
N MET A 411 11.71 -19.00 1.22
CA MET A 411 10.78 -19.36 2.29
C MET A 411 10.53 -20.88 2.32
N PRO A 412 10.88 -21.59 3.41
CA PRO A 412 10.70 -23.05 3.46
C PRO A 412 9.21 -23.41 3.55
N ALA A 413 8.76 -24.38 2.75
CA ALA A 413 7.37 -24.84 2.71
C ALA A 413 6.88 -25.49 4.03
N THR A 414 7.81 -25.93 4.89
CA THR A 414 7.51 -26.43 6.24
C THR A 414 8.35 -25.73 7.30
N ARG A 415 7.88 -25.77 8.55
CA ARG A 415 8.51 -25.16 9.73
C ARG A 415 8.44 -26.09 10.92
N TRP A 416 9.46 -26.05 11.76
CA TRP A 416 9.53 -26.82 13.00
C TRP A 416 9.01 -25.98 14.17
N LEU A 417 8.10 -26.54 14.97
CA LEU A 417 7.64 -25.93 16.22
C LEU A 417 8.36 -26.57 17.40
N ARG A 418 8.83 -25.77 18.36
CA ARG A 418 9.61 -26.28 19.49
C ARG A 418 8.80 -27.28 20.31
N GLY A 419 9.29 -28.51 20.42
CA GLY A 419 8.60 -29.61 21.10
C GLY A 419 7.66 -30.45 20.22
N ASN A 420 7.48 -30.10 18.94
CA ASN A 420 6.72 -30.91 17.99
C ASN A 420 7.68 -31.72 17.09
N PRO A 421 7.62 -33.07 17.09
CA PRO A 421 8.48 -33.93 16.27
C PRO A 421 8.05 -34.00 14.80
N ILE A 422 6.92 -33.41 14.41
CA ILE A 422 6.40 -33.41 13.03
C ILE A 422 6.52 -32.00 12.44
N PRO A 423 7.19 -31.83 11.29
CA PRO A 423 7.27 -30.52 10.61
C PRO A 423 5.87 -30.09 10.17
N GLN A 424 5.51 -28.84 10.46
CA GLN A 424 4.21 -28.28 10.14
C GLN A 424 4.28 -27.50 8.82
N PRO A 425 3.19 -27.38 8.04
CA PRO A 425 3.13 -26.42 6.94
C PRO A 425 3.50 -25.01 7.40
N ASN A 426 4.22 -24.27 6.56
CA ASN A 426 4.58 -22.88 6.83
C ASN A 426 3.60 -21.92 6.12
N PRO A 427 2.73 -21.18 6.85
CA PRO A 427 1.84 -20.21 6.23
C PRO A 427 2.58 -19.16 5.39
N GLY A 428 3.79 -18.75 5.82
CA GLY A 428 4.60 -17.77 5.10
C GLY A 428 4.98 -18.19 3.68
N TYR A 429 5.07 -19.51 3.40
CA TYR A 429 5.30 -20.01 2.04
C TYR A 429 4.03 -19.88 1.18
N THR A 430 2.86 -20.09 1.76
CA THR A 430 1.58 -19.84 1.09
C THR A 430 1.40 -18.35 0.82
N ASP A 431 1.75 -17.49 1.77
CA ASP A 431 1.67 -16.02 1.65
C ASP A 431 2.58 -15.51 0.51
N THR A 432 3.81 -16.02 0.39
CA THR A 432 4.74 -15.64 -0.69
C THR A 432 4.36 -16.24 -2.05
N LEU A 433 3.82 -17.47 -2.08
CA LEU A 433 3.25 -18.06 -3.29
C LEU A 433 2.04 -17.25 -3.79
N ILE A 434 1.15 -16.80 -2.90
CA ILE A 434 0.04 -15.91 -3.26
C ILE A 434 0.58 -14.61 -3.85
N LEU A 435 1.50 -13.92 -3.15
CA LEU A 435 2.12 -12.67 -3.63
C LEU A 435 2.69 -12.82 -5.05
N LYS A 436 3.53 -13.83 -5.28
CA LYS A 436 4.14 -14.06 -6.60
C LYS A 436 3.07 -14.21 -7.69
N ASN A 437 2.05 -15.04 -7.45
CA ASN A 437 1.04 -15.32 -8.47
C ASN A 437 0.02 -14.17 -8.63
N SER A 438 -0.20 -13.34 -7.61
CA SER A 438 -0.90 -12.05 -7.75
C SER A 438 -0.12 -11.08 -8.65
N LEU A 439 1.19 -10.92 -8.45
CA LEU A 439 2.01 -10.09 -9.34
C LEU A 439 2.04 -10.63 -10.77
N TYR A 440 2.19 -11.95 -10.95
CA TYR A 440 2.06 -12.61 -12.26
C TYR A 440 0.70 -12.30 -12.92
N THR A 441 -0.38 -12.27 -12.13
CA THR A 441 -1.72 -11.92 -12.63
C THR A 441 -1.76 -10.46 -13.13
N TYR A 442 -1.21 -9.52 -12.36
CA TYR A 442 -1.17 -8.10 -12.76
C TYR A 442 -0.20 -7.81 -13.93
N THR A 443 0.87 -8.60 -14.10
CA THR A 443 1.82 -8.47 -15.23
C THR A 443 1.46 -9.33 -16.45
N GLY A 444 0.31 -10.01 -16.44
CA GLY A 444 -0.18 -10.78 -17.59
C GLY A 444 0.45 -12.16 -17.79
N LEU A 445 1.18 -12.69 -16.80
CA LEU A 445 1.66 -14.07 -16.73
C LEU A 445 0.53 -15.02 -16.24
N LEU A 446 -0.63 -14.92 -16.89
CA LEU A 446 -1.91 -15.48 -16.42
C LEU A 446 -1.89 -17.01 -16.38
N LYS A 447 -1.37 -17.68 -17.42
CA LYS A 447 -1.16 -19.14 -17.43
C LYS A 447 -0.40 -19.62 -16.19
N ASP A 448 0.78 -19.07 -15.91
CA ASP A 448 1.64 -19.57 -14.84
C ASP A 448 1.02 -19.30 -13.45
N ALA A 449 0.40 -18.13 -13.26
CA ALA A 449 -0.38 -17.83 -12.06
C ALA A 449 -1.54 -18.83 -11.86
N ARG A 450 -2.31 -19.11 -12.91
CA ARG A 450 -3.44 -20.06 -12.92
C ARG A 450 -2.99 -21.48 -12.60
N GLU A 451 -1.90 -21.96 -13.22
CA GLU A 451 -1.38 -23.32 -12.99
C GLU A 451 -0.80 -23.47 -11.57
N ASN A 452 -0.04 -22.49 -11.08
CA ASN A 452 0.49 -22.48 -9.70
C ASN A 452 -0.63 -22.44 -8.65
N LEU A 453 -1.59 -21.52 -8.78
CA LEU A 453 -2.68 -21.36 -7.82
C LEU A 453 -3.67 -22.53 -7.87
N ALA A 454 -3.93 -23.14 -9.04
CA ALA A 454 -4.73 -24.35 -9.13
C ALA A 454 -4.08 -25.52 -8.40
N LYS A 455 -2.76 -25.71 -8.58
CA LYS A 455 -1.97 -26.75 -7.88
C LYS A 455 -1.96 -26.54 -6.37
N ALA A 456 -1.77 -25.30 -5.90
CA ALA A 456 -1.79 -24.98 -4.47
C ALA A 456 -3.20 -25.15 -3.85
N SER A 457 -4.24 -24.68 -4.54
CA SER A 457 -5.64 -24.82 -4.10
C SER A 457 -6.09 -26.29 -4.04
N ALA A 458 -5.63 -27.13 -4.97
CA ALA A 458 -5.87 -28.58 -4.94
C ALA A 458 -5.21 -29.28 -3.73
N GLN A 459 -4.08 -28.77 -3.23
CA GLN A 459 -3.42 -29.28 -2.02
C GLN A 459 -4.06 -28.76 -0.72
N ALA A 460 -4.71 -27.60 -0.75
CA ALA A 460 -5.37 -26.97 0.39
C ALA A 460 -6.82 -26.53 0.06
N PRO A 461 -7.74 -27.48 -0.23
CA PRO A 461 -9.04 -27.17 -0.84
C PRO A 461 -10.03 -26.40 0.05
N SER A 462 -9.74 -26.20 1.33
CA SER A 462 -10.49 -25.33 2.26
C SER A 462 -9.87 -23.94 2.45
N ASN A 463 -8.69 -23.67 1.88
CA ASN A 463 -7.99 -22.39 2.07
C ASN A 463 -8.56 -21.31 1.15
N VAL A 464 -9.46 -20.48 1.69
CA VAL A 464 -10.07 -19.34 0.97
C VAL A 464 -9.03 -18.39 0.37
N ASN A 465 -7.91 -18.16 1.06
CA ASN A 465 -6.86 -17.25 0.59
C ASN A 465 -6.10 -17.77 -0.65
N LEU A 466 -6.22 -19.06 -0.99
CA LEU A 466 -5.79 -19.61 -2.29
C LEU A 466 -6.92 -19.66 -3.31
N ARG A 467 -8.18 -19.78 -2.87
CA ARG A 467 -9.36 -19.83 -3.76
C ARG A 467 -9.67 -18.50 -4.43
N VAL A 468 -9.56 -17.39 -3.70
CA VAL A 468 -9.90 -16.07 -4.28
C VAL A 468 -8.89 -15.63 -5.34
N PRO A 469 -7.55 -15.68 -5.11
CA PRO A 469 -6.59 -15.37 -6.17
C PRO A 469 -6.69 -16.33 -7.38
N LEU A 470 -7.04 -17.61 -7.15
CA LEU A 470 -7.31 -18.55 -8.24
C LEU A 470 -8.54 -18.14 -9.07
N ALA A 471 -9.61 -17.68 -8.41
CA ALA A 471 -10.78 -17.16 -9.10
C ALA A 471 -10.48 -15.85 -9.84
N ASP A 472 -9.72 -14.93 -9.25
CA ASP A 472 -9.35 -13.67 -9.90
C ASP A 472 -8.49 -13.90 -11.16
N VAL A 473 -7.48 -14.78 -11.12
CA VAL A 473 -6.71 -15.13 -12.32
C VAL A 473 -7.54 -15.90 -13.35
N GLN A 474 -8.47 -16.76 -12.94
CA GLN A 474 -9.41 -17.43 -13.85
C GLN A 474 -10.30 -16.43 -14.57
N ARG A 475 -10.89 -15.47 -13.83
CA ARG A 475 -11.72 -14.40 -14.35
C ARG A 475 -10.95 -13.54 -15.36
N ILE A 476 -9.76 -13.08 -15.00
CA ILE A 476 -8.87 -12.29 -15.87
C ILE A 476 -8.35 -13.11 -17.08
N SER A 477 -8.31 -14.45 -16.97
CA SER A 477 -8.06 -15.37 -18.10
C SER A 477 -9.28 -15.60 -19.00
N GLY A 478 -10.41 -14.90 -18.80
CA GLY A 478 -11.64 -15.14 -19.56
C GLY A 478 -12.35 -16.46 -19.22
N MET A 479 -12.21 -16.94 -17.97
CA MET A 479 -12.85 -18.15 -17.45
C MET A 479 -13.78 -17.82 -16.26
N PRO A 480 -14.77 -16.91 -16.41
CA PRO A 480 -15.54 -16.39 -15.28
C PRO A 480 -16.44 -17.43 -14.60
N ARG A 481 -16.90 -18.48 -15.30
CA ARG A 481 -17.68 -19.57 -14.66
C ARG A 481 -16.77 -20.48 -13.83
N ALA A 482 -15.47 -20.57 -14.15
CA ALA A 482 -14.49 -21.24 -13.30
C ALA A 482 -14.21 -20.43 -12.02
N ALA A 483 -14.11 -19.11 -12.13
CA ALA A 483 -14.02 -18.20 -11.00
C ALA A 483 -15.25 -18.30 -10.09
N GLU A 484 -16.46 -18.23 -10.66
CA GLU A 484 -17.74 -18.42 -9.97
C GLU A 484 -17.77 -19.71 -9.15
N ARG A 485 -17.46 -20.86 -9.78
CA ARG A 485 -17.42 -22.17 -9.08
C ARG A 485 -16.43 -22.17 -7.92
N ASN A 486 -15.25 -21.56 -8.08
CA ASN A 486 -14.26 -21.46 -6.99
C ASN A 486 -14.71 -20.52 -5.86
N LEU A 487 -15.36 -19.41 -6.19
CA LEU A 487 -15.88 -18.43 -5.23
C LEU A 487 -17.11 -18.93 -4.47
N LYS A 488 -17.99 -19.70 -5.10
CA LYS A 488 -19.12 -20.35 -4.42
C LYS A 488 -18.63 -21.41 -3.43
N ILE A 489 -17.51 -22.10 -3.69
CA ILE A 489 -16.87 -22.94 -2.68
C ILE A 489 -16.24 -22.08 -1.56
N ALA A 490 -15.56 -20.99 -1.89
CA ALA A 490 -14.98 -20.08 -0.89
C ALA A 490 -16.03 -19.49 0.07
N GLU A 491 -17.19 -19.11 -0.45
CA GLU A 491 -18.36 -18.64 0.30
C GLU A 491 -18.82 -19.63 1.38
N THR A 492 -18.76 -20.95 1.13
CA THR A 492 -19.14 -21.94 2.15
C THR A 492 -18.21 -21.96 3.38
N TYR A 493 -16.96 -21.50 3.23
CA TYR A 493 -15.99 -21.41 4.33
C TYR A 493 -15.94 -20.01 4.96
N ALA A 494 -16.13 -18.95 4.16
CA ALA A 494 -15.98 -17.56 4.60
C ALA A 494 -17.00 -16.61 3.93
N PRO A 495 -18.32 -16.75 4.19
CA PRO A 495 -19.39 -16.02 3.49
C PRO A 495 -19.44 -14.51 3.80
N ARG A 496 -18.55 -14.02 4.66
CA ARG A 496 -18.38 -12.60 5.02
C ARG A 496 -16.93 -12.12 4.86
N GLN A 497 -16.08 -12.87 4.17
CA GLN A 497 -14.75 -12.40 3.81
C GLN A 497 -14.85 -11.44 2.64
N GLU A 498 -14.29 -10.26 2.85
CA GLU A 498 -14.26 -9.11 1.94
C GLU A 498 -13.88 -9.48 0.50
N ASP A 499 -12.71 -10.12 0.32
CA ASP A 499 -12.22 -10.51 -1.00
C ASP A 499 -13.15 -11.50 -1.72
N VAL A 500 -13.85 -12.38 -1.00
CA VAL A 500 -14.82 -13.31 -1.60
C VAL A 500 -15.98 -12.52 -2.22
N ILE A 501 -16.55 -11.57 -1.47
CA ILE A 501 -17.68 -10.74 -1.90
C ILE A 501 -17.28 -9.85 -3.08
N ILE A 502 -16.11 -9.23 -3.02
CA ILE A 502 -15.60 -8.35 -4.08
C ILE A 502 -15.32 -9.14 -5.36
N SER A 503 -14.64 -10.29 -5.27
CA SER A 503 -14.39 -11.15 -6.43
C SER A 503 -15.68 -11.76 -6.98
N GLN A 504 -16.69 -12.05 -6.15
CA GLN A 504 -18.01 -12.47 -6.63
C GLN A 504 -18.73 -11.36 -7.39
N ALA A 505 -18.69 -10.12 -6.92
CA ALA A 505 -19.28 -8.98 -7.63
C ALA A 505 -18.58 -8.72 -8.98
N GLN A 506 -17.25 -8.78 -9.02
CA GLN A 506 -16.47 -8.70 -10.26
C GLN A 506 -16.79 -9.85 -11.22
N THR A 507 -16.92 -11.08 -10.71
CA THR A 507 -17.29 -12.25 -11.53
C THR A 507 -18.72 -12.16 -12.05
N ALA A 508 -19.67 -11.68 -11.24
CA ALA A 508 -21.05 -11.45 -11.65
C ALA A 508 -21.15 -10.40 -12.77
N LEU A 509 -20.34 -9.34 -12.72
CA LEU A 509 -20.27 -8.34 -13.79
C LEU A 509 -19.77 -8.94 -15.11
N ASP A 510 -18.69 -9.74 -15.05
CA ASP A 510 -18.12 -10.45 -16.21
C ASP A 510 -19.02 -11.59 -16.74
N LEU A 511 -19.95 -12.11 -15.93
CA LEU A 511 -21.01 -13.04 -16.33
C LEU A 511 -22.30 -12.36 -16.79
N HIS A 512 -22.34 -11.02 -16.85
CA HIS A 512 -23.54 -10.23 -17.14
C HIS A 512 -24.71 -10.44 -16.16
N GLU A 513 -24.42 -10.89 -14.93
CA GLU A 513 -25.37 -11.04 -13.81
C GLU A 513 -25.54 -9.71 -13.06
N TYR A 514 -25.90 -8.66 -13.81
CA TYR A 514 -25.81 -7.27 -13.37
C TYR A 514 -26.55 -6.95 -12.06
N ARG A 515 -27.69 -7.62 -11.77
CA ARG A 515 -28.41 -7.46 -10.50
C ARG A 515 -27.61 -7.98 -9.30
N GLN A 516 -26.99 -9.16 -9.43
CA GLN A 516 -26.11 -9.74 -8.40
C GLN A 516 -24.84 -8.90 -8.24
N ALA A 517 -24.29 -8.36 -9.33
CA ALA A 517 -23.16 -7.43 -9.27
C ALA A 517 -23.52 -6.15 -8.49
N GLU A 518 -24.70 -5.57 -8.71
CA GLU A 518 -25.17 -4.37 -7.99
C GLU A 518 -25.44 -4.65 -6.51
N GLU A 519 -26.10 -5.76 -6.16
CA GLU A 519 -26.37 -6.15 -4.77
C GLU A 519 -25.07 -6.38 -3.97
N LEU A 520 -24.11 -7.12 -4.56
CA LEU A 520 -22.82 -7.37 -3.92
C LEU A 520 -21.96 -6.11 -3.84
N LEU A 521 -22.00 -5.22 -4.84
CA LEU A 521 -21.35 -3.91 -4.78
C LEU A 521 -21.98 -3.01 -3.71
N ALA A 522 -23.30 -3.00 -3.58
CA ALA A 522 -24.00 -2.23 -2.55
C ALA A 522 -23.61 -2.70 -1.14
N TYR A 523 -23.55 -4.02 -0.92
CA TYR A 523 -23.01 -4.61 0.31
C TYR A 523 -21.54 -4.19 0.51
N ALA A 524 -20.69 -4.35 -0.50
CA ALA A 524 -19.28 -4.05 -0.42
C ALA A 524 -19.01 -2.58 -0.08
N LYS A 525 -19.76 -1.64 -0.67
CA LYS A 525 -19.68 -0.20 -0.35
C LYS A 525 -20.15 0.13 1.08
N ALA A 526 -21.22 -0.50 1.56
CA ALA A 526 -21.72 -0.27 2.91
C ALA A 526 -20.77 -0.79 4.00
N HIS A 527 -19.98 -1.81 3.67
CA HIS A 527 -19.18 -2.57 4.64
C HIS A 527 -17.67 -2.30 4.55
N TYR A 528 -17.13 -2.15 3.34
CA TYR A 528 -15.70 -2.00 3.01
C TYR A 528 -15.42 -0.76 2.13
N PRO A 529 -15.90 0.45 2.48
CA PRO A 529 -15.72 1.66 1.67
C PRO A 529 -14.25 2.13 1.54
N THR A 530 -13.34 1.50 2.29
CA THR A 530 -11.89 1.78 2.32
C THR A 530 -11.10 0.99 1.29
N ASN A 531 -11.64 -0.13 0.79
CA ASN A 531 -10.89 -1.03 -0.07
C ASN A 531 -10.92 -0.55 -1.51
N MET A 532 -9.73 -0.30 -2.07
CA MET A 532 -9.54 0.16 -3.44
C MET A 532 -10.25 -0.75 -4.46
N ARG A 533 -10.32 -2.06 -4.23
CA ARG A 533 -11.04 -2.99 -5.12
C ARG A 533 -12.54 -2.68 -5.22
N VAL A 534 -13.16 -2.14 -4.16
CA VAL A 534 -14.57 -1.68 -4.16
C VAL A 534 -14.69 -0.39 -4.96
N THR A 535 -13.75 0.54 -4.83
CA THR A 535 -13.70 1.78 -5.63
C THR A 535 -13.52 1.47 -7.12
N GLU A 536 -12.62 0.57 -7.48
CA GLU A 536 -12.39 0.16 -8.86
C GLU A 536 -13.61 -0.60 -9.45
N LEU A 537 -14.24 -1.49 -8.68
CA LEU A 537 -15.51 -2.15 -9.05
C LEU A 537 -16.67 -1.16 -9.21
N GLU A 538 -16.74 -0.11 -8.39
CA GLU A 538 -17.73 0.95 -8.62
C GLU A 538 -17.47 1.67 -9.94
N LYS A 539 -16.22 1.99 -10.29
CA LYS A 539 -15.92 2.56 -11.62
C LYS A 539 -16.38 1.63 -12.74
N ASP A 540 -16.13 0.32 -12.62
CA ASP A 540 -16.58 -0.69 -13.60
C ASP A 540 -18.12 -0.65 -13.75
N TRP A 541 -18.86 -0.62 -12.63
CA TRP A 541 -20.32 -0.53 -12.60
C TRP A 541 -20.85 0.77 -13.22
N GLN A 542 -20.27 1.93 -12.86
CA GLN A 542 -20.70 3.20 -13.44
C GLN A 542 -20.34 3.30 -14.93
N THR A 543 -19.20 2.75 -15.37
CA THR A 543 -18.83 2.66 -16.80
C THR A 543 -19.81 1.78 -17.58
N TYR A 544 -20.28 0.67 -17.02
CA TYR A 544 -21.30 -0.18 -17.64
C TYR A 544 -22.64 0.55 -17.84
N ARG A 545 -23.03 1.42 -16.89
CA ARG A 545 -24.32 2.14 -16.91
C ARG A 545 -24.40 3.33 -17.88
N LYS A 546 -23.33 3.63 -18.61
CA LYS A 546 -23.24 4.77 -19.53
C LYS A 546 -23.79 4.51 -20.93
N ASN A 547 -24.00 5.60 -21.67
CA ASN A 547 -24.12 5.55 -23.12
C ASN A 547 -22.76 5.21 -23.72
N GLU A 548 -22.74 4.61 -24.91
CA GLU A 548 -21.50 4.23 -25.61
C GLU A 548 -21.56 4.70 -27.06
N LEU A 549 -20.48 5.31 -27.54
CA LEU A 549 -20.31 5.72 -28.92
C LEU A 549 -19.02 5.09 -29.45
N ILE A 550 -19.14 4.31 -30.52
CA ILE A 550 -18.03 3.74 -31.25
C ILE A 550 -17.98 4.43 -32.61
N LEU A 551 -16.91 5.19 -32.86
CA LEU A 551 -16.61 5.74 -34.18
C LEU A 551 -15.53 4.87 -34.84
N ARG A 552 -15.76 4.51 -36.10
CA ARG A 552 -14.83 3.80 -36.98
C ARG A 552 -14.60 4.68 -38.20
N SER A 553 -13.35 4.92 -38.59
CA SER A 553 -13.03 5.57 -39.86
C SER A 553 -11.79 4.92 -40.46
N GLY A 554 -11.83 4.58 -41.74
CA GLY A 554 -10.74 3.86 -42.38
C GLY A 554 -10.78 3.94 -43.90
N PHE A 555 -9.67 3.54 -44.51
CA PHE A 555 -9.49 3.49 -45.96
C PHE A 555 -9.00 2.11 -46.39
N GLU A 556 -9.31 1.74 -47.62
CA GLU A 556 -8.76 0.62 -48.36
C GLU A 556 -8.35 1.13 -49.74
N THR A 557 -7.13 0.85 -50.19
CA THR A 557 -6.69 1.19 -51.55
C THR A 557 -5.69 0.18 -52.13
N SER A 558 -5.71 -0.02 -53.45
CA SER A 558 -4.96 -1.09 -54.12
C SER A 558 -4.16 -0.67 -55.35
N ASN A 559 -2.87 -1.02 -55.36
CA ASN A 559 -2.02 -0.93 -56.55
C ASN A 559 -2.20 -2.22 -57.39
N GLY A 560 -2.97 -2.14 -58.47
CA GLY A 560 -3.13 -3.24 -59.43
C GLY A 560 -4.38 -3.20 -60.33
N GLY A 561 -5.30 -2.25 -60.11
CA GLY A 561 -6.58 -2.14 -60.83
C GLY A 561 -7.82 -2.43 -59.98
N ASP A 562 -7.65 -2.53 -58.65
CA ASP A 562 -8.69 -2.90 -57.69
C ASP A 562 -9.46 -4.14 -58.18
N VAL A 563 -8.76 -5.26 -58.39
CA VAL A 563 -9.45 -6.49 -58.83
C VAL A 563 -10.47 -6.92 -57.78
N SER A 564 -10.23 -6.58 -56.50
CA SER A 564 -11.13 -6.86 -55.38
C SER A 564 -12.50 -6.16 -55.45
N GLY A 565 -12.56 -4.91 -55.92
CA GLY A 565 -13.77 -4.08 -55.93
C GLY A 565 -14.10 -3.42 -54.59
N ASN A 566 -13.08 -3.06 -53.78
CA ASN A 566 -13.24 -2.59 -52.40
C ASN A 566 -12.71 -1.17 -52.13
N ASP A 567 -11.89 -0.60 -53.03
CA ASP A 567 -11.20 0.69 -52.84
C ASP A 567 -12.15 1.83 -52.40
N GLY A 568 -11.81 2.52 -51.30
CA GLY A 568 -12.60 3.62 -50.76
C GLY A 568 -12.31 4.02 -49.31
N ILE A 569 -13.09 4.96 -48.77
CA ILE A 569 -13.05 5.46 -47.40
C ILE A 569 -14.38 5.16 -46.71
N ARG A 570 -14.37 4.30 -45.68
CA ARG A 570 -15.53 3.97 -44.84
C ARG A 570 -15.47 4.72 -43.51
N THR A 571 -16.54 5.43 -43.17
CA THR A 571 -16.73 6.03 -41.84
C THR A 571 -18.08 5.62 -41.25
N GLU A 572 -18.10 5.24 -39.98
CA GLU A 572 -19.27 4.68 -39.31
C GLU A 572 -19.30 5.12 -37.84
N ALA A 573 -20.50 5.41 -37.35
CA ALA A 573 -20.79 5.78 -35.98
C ALA A 573 -21.90 4.87 -35.44
N GLN A 574 -21.58 4.07 -34.42
CA GLN A 574 -22.56 3.27 -33.70
C GLN A 574 -22.72 3.82 -32.27
N TRP A 575 -23.95 4.18 -31.91
CA TRP A 575 -24.34 4.61 -30.58
C TRP A 575 -25.16 3.52 -29.88
N TYR A 576 -25.02 3.43 -28.55
CA TYR A 576 -25.83 2.62 -27.66
C TYR A 576 -26.26 3.46 -26.46
N SER A 577 -27.51 3.30 -26.02
CA SER A 577 -28.04 3.95 -24.83
C SER A 577 -27.37 3.46 -23.54
N ALA A 578 -27.57 4.20 -22.46
CA ALA A 578 -27.51 3.61 -21.12
C ALA A 578 -28.40 2.34 -21.03
N PRO A 579 -28.05 1.33 -20.20
CA PRO A 579 -28.80 0.08 -20.16
C PRO A 579 -30.20 0.23 -19.51
N ILE A 580 -31.17 -0.50 -20.06
CA ILE A 580 -32.60 -0.50 -19.72
C ILE A 580 -32.95 -1.86 -19.10
N ASP A 581 -33.54 -1.84 -17.90
CA ASP A 581 -33.73 -3.02 -17.03
C ASP A 581 -32.48 -3.94 -17.00
N TYR A 582 -31.32 -3.30 -16.86
CA TYR A 582 -29.98 -3.88 -17.00
C TYR A 582 -29.68 -4.43 -18.41
N ASN A 583 -30.37 -5.47 -18.85
CA ASN A 583 -29.89 -6.31 -19.96
C ASN A 583 -30.09 -5.72 -21.37
N TRP A 584 -30.88 -4.67 -21.56
CA TRP A 584 -31.23 -4.14 -22.89
C TRP A 584 -30.59 -2.77 -23.19
N ARG A 585 -30.27 -2.50 -24.46
CA ARG A 585 -29.87 -1.16 -24.93
C ARG A 585 -30.55 -0.84 -26.25
N VAL A 586 -30.94 0.41 -26.45
CA VAL A 586 -31.31 0.93 -27.78
C VAL A 586 -30.02 1.30 -28.49
N THR A 587 -29.88 0.93 -29.77
CA THR A 587 -28.71 1.29 -30.57
C THR A 587 -29.12 2.02 -31.86
N ALA A 588 -28.26 2.93 -32.31
CA ALA A 588 -28.38 3.63 -33.57
C ALA A 588 -27.06 3.51 -34.34
N LEU A 589 -27.15 3.45 -35.67
CA LEU A 589 -26.03 3.30 -36.58
C LEU A 589 -26.16 4.34 -37.69
N ALA A 590 -25.08 5.04 -38.01
CA ALA A 590 -24.98 5.86 -39.22
C ALA A 590 -23.61 5.63 -39.85
N GLY A 591 -23.55 5.50 -41.17
CA GLY A 591 -22.29 5.31 -41.86
C GLY A 591 -22.34 5.70 -43.32
N HIS A 592 -21.14 5.84 -43.87
CA HIS A 592 -20.86 6.36 -45.20
C HIS A 592 -19.63 5.67 -45.79
N LEU A 593 -19.68 5.40 -47.08
CA LEU A 593 -18.57 4.89 -47.89
C LEU A 593 -18.46 5.77 -49.14
N ASP A 594 -17.34 6.47 -49.28
CA ASP A 594 -16.90 7.06 -50.55
C ASP A 594 -16.05 6.00 -51.27
N THR A 595 -16.51 5.46 -52.40
CA THR A 595 -15.69 4.51 -53.17
C THR A 595 -14.70 5.26 -54.06
N SER A 596 -13.48 4.74 -54.18
CA SER A 596 -12.46 5.24 -55.13
C SER A 596 -12.23 4.30 -56.33
N ASP A 597 -13.19 3.41 -56.59
CA ASP A 597 -13.25 2.60 -57.81
C ASP A 597 -13.62 3.44 -59.06
N GLU A 598 -13.47 2.85 -60.25
CA GLU A 598 -13.80 3.51 -61.53
C GLU A 598 -15.30 3.88 -61.68
N LEU A 599 -16.15 3.45 -60.74
CA LEU A 599 -17.60 3.64 -60.74
C LEU A 599 -18.03 4.83 -59.87
N GLY A 600 -17.20 5.25 -58.90
CA GLY A 600 -17.29 6.54 -58.21
C GLY A 600 -18.64 6.79 -57.53
N HIS A 601 -19.05 5.89 -56.64
CA HIS A 601 -20.38 5.89 -56.03
C HIS A 601 -20.34 5.91 -54.50
N ASN A 602 -21.34 6.55 -53.89
CA ASN A 602 -21.39 6.72 -52.44
C ASN A 602 -22.49 5.85 -51.83
N VAL A 603 -22.15 5.10 -50.78
CA VAL A 603 -23.11 4.28 -50.02
C VAL A 603 -23.33 4.90 -48.65
N ILE A 604 -24.56 5.31 -48.37
CA ILE A 604 -24.97 5.86 -47.06
C ILE A 604 -25.92 4.86 -46.39
N TRP A 605 -25.69 4.56 -45.11
CA TRP A 605 -26.62 3.78 -44.28
C TRP A 605 -26.95 4.48 -42.97
N GLN A 606 -28.20 4.33 -42.52
CA GLN A 606 -28.71 4.82 -41.25
C GLN A 606 -29.68 3.78 -40.68
N GLY A 607 -29.53 3.40 -39.42
CA GLY A 607 -30.32 2.34 -38.82
C GLY A 607 -30.51 2.50 -37.32
N ALA A 608 -31.47 1.75 -36.80
CA ALA A 608 -31.79 1.66 -35.39
C ALA A 608 -32.05 0.20 -35.00
N GLY A 609 -31.90 -0.10 -33.72
CA GLY A 609 -31.94 -1.48 -33.25
C GLY A 609 -31.99 -1.62 -31.73
N LEU A 610 -31.94 -2.88 -31.32
CA LEU A 610 -31.90 -3.29 -29.92
C LEU A 610 -30.73 -4.26 -29.72
N GLU A 611 -30.02 -4.07 -28.62
CA GLU A 611 -29.05 -5.02 -28.09
C GLU A 611 -29.58 -5.64 -26.79
N TYR A 612 -29.32 -6.93 -26.61
CA TYR A 612 -29.45 -7.67 -25.37
C TYR A 612 -28.07 -8.21 -24.96
N ARG A 613 -27.66 -7.97 -23.71
CA ARG A 613 -26.50 -8.61 -23.06
C ARG A 613 -26.99 -9.27 -21.77
N GLY A 614 -26.79 -10.56 -21.63
CA GLY A 614 -27.16 -11.32 -20.44
C GLY A 614 -26.20 -12.49 -20.20
N ARG A 615 -26.46 -13.26 -19.15
CA ARG A 615 -25.65 -14.43 -18.83
C ARG A 615 -25.70 -15.42 -20.00
N ASP A 616 -24.51 -15.86 -20.40
CA ASP A 616 -24.26 -16.77 -21.52
C ASP A 616 -24.72 -16.29 -22.92
N TRP A 617 -25.32 -15.10 -23.07
CA TRP A 617 -25.95 -14.65 -24.33
C TRP A 617 -25.73 -13.16 -24.62
N GLN A 618 -25.34 -12.85 -25.86
CA GLN A 618 -25.43 -11.52 -26.46
C GLN A 618 -26.24 -11.59 -27.76
N SER A 619 -27.04 -10.58 -28.05
CA SER A 619 -27.80 -10.51 -29.30
C SER A 619 -28.03 -9.06 -29.73
N GLN A 620 -27.98 -8.80 -31.03
CA GLN A 620 -28.25 -7.48 -31.59
C GLN A 620 -29.13 -7.61 -32.83
N LEU A 621 -30.23 -6.85 -32.87
CA LEU A 621 -31.11 -6.71 -34.01
C LEU A 621 -31.02 -5.27 -34.54
N MET A 622 -30.68 -5.12 -35.81
CA MET A 622 -30.62 -3.84 -36.53
C MET A 622 -31.59 -3.83 -37.71
N ILE A 623 -32.26 -2.70 -37.93
CA ILE A 623 -32.93 -2.37 -39.19
C ILE A 623 -32.26 -1.11 -39.74
N ASN A 624 -31.91 -1.12 -41.03
CA ASN A 624 -31.25 0.01 -41.69
C ASN A 624 -31.98 0.45 -42.97
N ASN A 625 -31.95 1.76 -43.22
CA ASN A 625 -32.08 2.33 -44.55
C ASN A 625 -30.68 2.45 -45.16
N GLN A 626 -30.53 2.07 -46.41
CA GLN A 626 -29.27 2.10 -47.16
C GLN A 626 -29.52 2.60 -48.59
N ASN A 627 -28.64 3.44 -49.11
CA ASN A 627 -28.76 4.08 -50.42
C ASN A 627 -27.39 4.18 -51.10
N TRP A 628 -27.29 3.64 -52.31
CA TRP A 628 -26.09 3.59 -53.15
C TRP A 628 -26.37 4.17 -54.55
N GLY A 629 -27.09 5.31 -54.60
CA GLY A 629 -27.51 5.96 -55.85
C GLY A 629 -28.76 5.35 -56.50
N GLN A 630 -29.09 4.09 -56.21
CA GLN A 630 -30.34 3.45 -56.68
C GLN A 630 -31.55 3.66 -55.75
N GLY A 631 -31.48 4.67 -54.87
CA GLY A 631 -32.53 5.05 -53.93
C GLY A 631 -32.59 4.16 -52.68
N ASN A 632 -33.31 4.65 -51.67
CA ASN A 632 -33.46 4.03 -50.35
C ASN A 632 -33.98 2.59 -50.42
N LYS A 633 -33.22 1.63 -49.87
CA LYS A 633 -33.65 0.24 -49.62
C LYS A 633 -33.57 -0.05 -48.12
N MET A 634 -34.50 -0.84 -47.60
CA MET A 634 -34.42 -1.37 -46.24
C MET A 634 -33.54 -2.63 -46.22
N GLY A 635 -32.62 -2.73 -45.27
CA GLY A 635 -31.94 -3.95 -44.86
C GLY A 635 -32.16 -4.24 -43.37
N ALA A 636 -31.74 -5.42 -42.93
CA ALA A 636 -31.80 -5.83 -41.53
C ALA A 636 -30.66 -6.81 -41.20
N SER A 637 -30.18 -6.80 -39.96
CA SER A 637 -29.15 -7.70 -39.46
C SER A 637 -29.55 -8.24 -38.09
N LEU A 638 -29.37 -9.54 -37.88
CA LEU A 638 -29.51 -10.21 -36.59
C LEU A 638 -28.20 -10.92 -36.26
N GLN A 639 -27.53 -10.49 -35.18
CA GLN A 639 -26.41 -11.18 -34.58
C GLN A 639 -26.84 -11.85 -33.26
N VAL A 640 -26.38 -13.08 -33.02
CA VAL A 640 -26.57 -13.83 -31.77
C VAL A 640 -25.26 -14.55 -31.44
N ASP A 641 -24.72 -14.33 -30.25
CA ASP A 641 -23.55 -15.03 -29.72
C ASP A 641 -23.93 -15.72 -28.39
N HIS A 642 -23.51 -16.97 -28.22
CA HIS A 642 -23.79 -17.80 -27.06
C HIS A 642 -22.51 -18.47 -26.53
N GLU A 643 -22.26 -18.33 -25.23
CA GLU A 643 -21.15 -18.98 -24.54
C GLU A 643 -21.58 -20.33 -23.96
N LEU A 644 -21.06 -21.42 -24.52
CA LEU A 644 -21.36 -22.79 -24.09
C LEU A 644 -20.62 -23.16 -22.79
N ASN A 645 -19.47 -22.53 -22.54
CA ASN A 645 -18.65 -22.62 -21.33
C ASN A 645 -17.42 -21.68 -21.46
N ASP A 646 -16.57 -21.65 -20.43
CA ASP A 646 -15.32 -20.86 -20.37
C ASP A 646 -14.34 -21.09 -21.56
N HIS A 647 -14.52 -22.16 -22.33
CA HIS A 647 -13.63 -22.52 -23.44
C HIS A 647 -14.29 -22.47 -24.83
N TRP A 648 -15.61 -22.41 -24.94
CA TRP A 648 -16.32 -22.51 -26.22
C TRP A 648 -17.47 -21.50 -26.33
N SER A 649 -17.51 -20.77 -27.44
CA SER A 649 -18.67 -19.97 -27.84
C SER A 649 -19.05 -20.22 -29.30
N ILE A 650 -20.34 -20.06 -29.59
CA ILE A 650 -20.93 -20.17 -30.92
C ILE A 650 -21.67 -18.87 -31.23
N GLY A 651 -21.42 -18.33 -32.42
CA GLY A 651 -22.03 -17.10 -32.90
C GLY A 651 -22.69 -17.28 -34.26
N GLY A 652 -23.65 -16.43 -34.58
CA GLY A 652 -24.31 -16.40 -35.87
C GLY A 652 -24.75 -14.99 -36.26
N THR A 653 -24.69 -14.70 -37.56
CA THR A 653 -25.16 -13.44 -38.14
C THR A 653 -26.06 -13.76 -39.35
N LEU A 654 -27.19 -13.07 -39.46
CA LEU A 654 -28.13 -13.17 -40.58
C LEU A 654 -28.45 -11.78 -41.11
N ASP A 655 -28.05 -11.49 -42.34
CA ASP A 655 -28.21 -10.18 -42.98
C ASP A 655 -29.12 -10.26 -44.21
N TYR A 656 -30.16 -9.42 -44.20
CA TYR A 656 -30.99 -9.11 -45.35
C TYR A 656 -30.50 -7.78 -45.96
N ARG A 657 -29.97 -7.83 -47.19
CA ARG A 657 -29.16 -6.76 -47.80
C ARG A 657 -27.96 -6.38 -46.92
N THR A 658 -26.97 -7.27 -46.92
CA THR A 658 -25.68 -7.04 -46.25
C THR A 658 -24.95 -5.81 -46.83
N LEU A 659 -24.17 -5.14 -45.97
CA LEU A 659 -23.20 -4.12 -46.36
C LEU A 659 -21.79 -4.72 -46.59
N ASP A 660 -21.60 -6.01 -46.31
CA ASP A 660 -20.40 -6.79 -46.62
C ASP A 660 -20.54 -7.42 -48.02
N ILE A 661 -20.45 -6.57 -49.03
CA ILE A 661 -20.65 -6.90 -50.45
C ILE A 661 -19.69 -6.03 -51.29
N PRO A 662 -19.04 -6.57 -52.36
CA PRO A 662 -18.13 -5.78 -53.19
C PRO A 662 -18.81 -4.56 -53.81
N ASN A 663 -18.13 -3.41 -53.81
CA ASN A 663 -18.70 -2.12 -54.22
C ASN A 663 -19.19 -2.19 -55.68
N ARG A 664 -18.40 -2.81 -56.55
CA ARG A 664 -18.74 -3.05 -57.98
C ARG A 664 -20.05 -3.82 -58.17
N ALA A 665 -20.47 -4.64 -57.21
CA ALA A 665 -21.77 -5.33 -57.25
C ALA A 665 -22.94 -4.37 -56.91
N LEU A 666 -22.78 -3.50 -55.91
CA LEU A 666 -23.79 -2.49 -55.54
C LEU A 666 -24.02 -1.49 -56.67
N ALA A 667 -22.95 -1.00 -57.30
CA ALA A 667 -23.01 -0.15 -58.50
C ALA A 667 -23.82 -0.81 -59.64
N ALA A 668 -23.61 -2.11 -59.87
CA ALA A 668 -24.39 -2.92 -60.81
C ALA A 668 -25.84 -3.22 -60.38
N GLY A 669 -26.31 -2.68 -59.24
CA GLY A 669 -27.65 -2.89 -58.70
C GLY A 669 -27.86 -4.25 -58.02
N ILE A 670 -26.79 -5.01 -57.80
CA ILE A 670 -26.83 -6.33 -57.19
C ILE A 670 -26.77 -6.18 -55.68
N THR A 671 -27.66 -6.89 -54.97
CA THR A 671 -27.71 -6.95 -53.51
C THR A 671 -27.49 -8.38 -53.05
N ALA A 672 -27.07 -8.58 -51.80
CA ALA A 672 -26.85 -9.91 -51.26
C ALA A 672 -27.47 -10.10 -49.87
N ASN A 673 -27.92 -11.32 -49.58
CA ASN A 673 -28.28 -11.76 -48.24
C ASN A 673 -27.20 -12.73 -47.74
N GLN A 674 -26.83 -12.62 -46.48
CA GLN A 674 -25.67 -13.29 -45.90
C GLN A 674 -26.07 -14.05 -44.64
N GLY A 675 -25.43 -15.20 -44.43
CA GLY A 675 -25.54 -15.97 -43.20
C GLY A 675 -24.17 -16.46 -42.77
N GLN A 676 -23.74 -16.10 -41.57
CA GLN A 676 -22.50 -16.57 -40.96
C GLN A 676 -22.81 -17.48 -39.77
N VAL A 677 -22.04 -18.55 -39.60
CA VAL A 677 -21.93 -19.33 -38.37
C VAL A 677 -20.46 -19.32 -37.94
N ARG A 678 -20.22 -19.00 -36.66
CA ARG A 678 -18.91 -18.83 -36.04
C ARG A 678 -18.79 -19.79 -34.86
N LEU A 679 -17.66 -20.49 -34.76
CA LEU A 679 -17.33 -21.35 -33.62
C LEU A 679 -15.95 -20.92 -33.11
N ARG A 680 -15.85 -20.62 -31.81
CA ARG A 680 -14.63 -20.17 -31.16
C ARG A 680 -14.27 -21.09 -30.01
N TRP A 681 -13.02 -21.52 -29.97
CA TRP A 681 -12.38 -22.15 -28.82
C TRP A 681 -11.33 -21.22 -28.22
N GLN A 682 -11.19 -21.19 -26.89
CA GLN A 682 -10.13 -20.44 -26.19
C GLN A 682 -9.70 -21.09 -24.87
N ASN A 683 -8.45 -20.81 -24.45
CA ASN A 683 -7.87 -21.25 -23.18
C ASN A 683 -6.95 -20.15 -22.63
N GLY A 684 -7.56 -19.10 -22.10
CA GLY A 684 -6.86 -17.86 -21.76
C GLY A 684 -6.66 -16.95 -22.99
N PRO A 685 -6.24 -15.70 -22.79
CA PRO A 685 -5.81 -14.82 -23.90
C PRO A 685 -4.56 -15.34 -24.63
N GLU A 686 -3.89 -16.37 -24.09
CA GLU A 686 -2.74 -17.03 -24.71
C GLU A 686 -3.10 -17.92 -25.91
N GLN A 687 -4.29 -18.53 -25.93
CA GLN A 687 -4.65 -19.56 -26.89
C GLN A 687 -6.09 -19.40 -27.34
N TRP A 688 -6.31 -19.21 -28.65
CA TRP A 688 -7.64 -19.28 -29.24
C TRP A 688 -7.61 -19.74 -30.69
N VAL A 689 -8.70 -20.36 -31.14
CA VAL A 689 -8.97 -20.75 -32.53
C VAL A 689 -10.42 -20.41 -32.85
N GLN A 690 -10.66 -19.83 -34.02
CA GLN A 690 -11.98 -19.41 -34.46
C GLN A 690 -12.20 -19.86 -35.91
N ALA A 691 -13.28 -20.61 -36.14
CA ALA A 691 -13.75 -20.95 -37.47
C ALA A 691 -15.03 -20.14 -37.78
N ALA A 692 -15.12 -19.56 -38.97
CA ALA A 692 -16.30 -18.86 -39.46
C ALA A 692 -16.65 -19.36 -40.87
N TYR A 693 -17.85 -19.91 -41.02
CA TYR A 693 -18.42 -20.27 -42.32
C TYR A 693 -19.46 -19.22 -42.71
N THR A 694 -19.33 -18.67 -43.91
CA THR A 694 -20.24 -17.64 -44.45
C THR A 694 -20.82 -18.11 -45.77
N GLY A 695 -22.15 -18.04 -45.90
CA GLY A 695 -22.88 -18.24 -47.16
C GLY A 695 -23.58 -16.95 -47.58
N THR A 696 -23.27 -16.45 -48.77
CA THR A 696 -23.80 -15.19 -49.30
C THR A 696 -24.52 -15.45 -50.63
N LYS A 697 -25.82 -15.13 -50.68
CA LYS A 697 -26.67 -15.27 -51.87
C LYS A 697 -26.93 -13.91 -52.49
N PHE A 698 -26.48 -13.73 -53.72
CA PHE A 698 -26.62 -12.50 -54.50
C PHE A 698 -27.95 -12.51 -55.29
N SER A 699 -28.49 -11.31 -55.57
CA SER A 699 -29.74 -11.13 -56.32
C SER A 699 -29.62 -11.46 -57.82
N ASP A 700 -28.40 -11.68 -58.30
CA ASP A 700 -28.07 -12.12 -59.66
C ASP A 700 -28.03 -13.67 -59.81
N ASN A 701 -28.46 -14.39 -58.77
CA ASN A 701 -28.41 -15.85 -58.60
C ASN A 701 -27.02 -16.49 -58.44
N ASN A 702 -25.97 -15.69 -58.16
CA ASN A 702 -24.71 -16.21 -57.65
C ASN A 702 -24.83 -16.60 -56.17
N VAL A 703 -23.99 -17.55 -55.76
CA VAL A 703 -23.84 -17.97 -54.36
C VAL A 703 -22.36 -18.06 -54.06
N ARG A 704 -21.89 -17.31 -53.06
CA ARG A 704 -20.55 -17.40 -52.49
C ARG A 704 -20.61 -18.21 -51.21
N GLN A 705 -19.63 -19.08 -51.02
CA GLN A 705 -19.38 -19.77 -49.77
C GLN A 705 -17.93 -19.53 -49.37
N SER A 706 -17.69 -19.18 -48.12
CA SER A 706 -16.33 -19.04 -47.58
C SER A 706 -16.19 -19.68 -46.20
N LEU A 707 -14.98 -20.14 -45.91
CA LEU A 707 -14.56 -20.67 -44.62
C LEU A 707 -13.26 -19.95 -44.23
N GLN A 708 -13.28 -19.23 -43.12
CA GLN A 708 -12.10 -18.66 -42.49
C GLN A 708 -11.80 -19.45 -41.20
N ILE A 709 -10.53 -19.78 -40.95
CA ILE A 709 -10.05 -20.33 -39.69
C ILE A 709 -8.87 -19.47 -39.26
N THR A 710 -9.02 -18.74 -38.16
CA THR A 710 -7.94 -17.95 -37.54
C THR A 710 -7.55 -18.57 -36.20
N GLY A 711 -6.26 -18.49 -35.85
CA GLY A 711 -5.76 -19.02 -34.59
C GLY A 711 -4.55 -18.24 -34.07
N ASN A 712 -4.39 -18.27 -32.75
CA ASN A 712 -3.35 -17.57 -32.01
C ASN A 712 -2.76 -18.47 -30.92
N GLN A 713 -1.43 -18.51 -30.84
CA GLN A 713 -0.66 -19.18 -29.80
C GLN A 713 0.41 -18.22 -29.27
N ARG A 714 0.26 -17.78 -28.02
CA ARG A 714 1.31 -17.10 -27.24
C ARG A 714 2.54 -18.00 -27.17
N ILE A 715 3.67 -17.52 -27.67
CA ILE A 715 4.96 -18.24 -27.62
C ILE A 715 5.96 -17.61 -26.64
N TYR A 716 5.76 -16.33 -26.27
CA TYR A 716 6.55 -15.64 -25.26
C TYR A 716 5.71 -14.57 -24.55
N THR A 717 5.87 -14.49 -23.23
CA THR A 717 5.25 -13.48 -22.35
C THR A 717 6.29 -12.90 -21.41
N SER A 718 6.30 -11.58 -21.28
CA SER A 718 6.94 -10.81 -20.21
C SER A 718 6.03 -9.62 -19.87
N PRO A 719 6.28 -8.84 -18.79
CA PRO A 719 5.40 -7.74 -18.40
C PRO A 719 5.16 -6.70 -19.51
N ARG A 720 6.15 -6.49 -20.40
CA ARG A 720 6.08 -5.48 -21.47
C ARG A 720 6.16 -6.02 -22.90
N ILE A 721 6.62 -7.26 -23.11
CA ILE A 721 6.79 -7.84 -24.46
C ILE A 721 6.07 -9.17 -24.56
N LYS A 722 5.32 -9.33 -25.65
CA LYS A 722 4.41 -10.44 -25.91
C LYS A 722 4.52 -10.88 -27.37
N ALA A 723 4.83 -12.16 -27.61
CA ALA A 723 4.88 -12.71 -28.97
C ALA A 723 3.82 -13.79 -29.16
N ASP A 724 3.09 -13.69 -30.28
CA ASP A 724 2.07 -14.64 -30.73
C ASP A 724 2.47 -15.23 -32.09
N ALA A 725 2.49 -16.56 -32.17
CA ALA A 725 2.39 -17.25 -33.45
C ALA A 725 0.91 -17.26 -33.87
N GLN A 726 0.62 -16.79 -35.07
CA GLN A 726 -0.73 -16.68 -35.62
C GLN A 726 -0.84 -17.47 -36.93
N LEU A 727 -2.05 -17.90 -37.25
CA LEU A 727 -2.37 -18.56 -38.52
C LEU A 727 -3.73 -18.08 -39.00
N GLU A 728 -3.79 -17.64 -40.26
CA GLU A 728 -5.02 -17.49 -41.01
C GLU A 728 -5.07 -18.53 -42.12
N LEU A 729 -6.15 -19.31 -42.16
CA LEU A 729 -6.56 -20.11 -43.30
C LEU A 729 -7.87 -19.53 -43.83
N TRP A 730 -7.98 -19.37 -45.14
CA TRP A 730 -9.19 -18.89 -45.79
C TRP A 730 -9.43 -19.67 -47.07
N ALA A 731 -10.68 -20.04 -47.33
CA ALA A 731 -11.12 -20.63 -48.57
C ALA A 731 -12.43 -19.99 -49.01
N SER A 732 -12.58 -19.73 -50.30
CA SER A 732 -13.77 -19.11 -50.87
C SER A 732 -14.08 -19.74 -52.23
N GLY A 733 -15.35 -19.70 -52.63
CA GLY A 733 -15.80 -20.18 -53.92
C GLY A 733 -17.15 -19.60 -54.31
N ASN A 734 -17.26 -19.22 -55.58
CA ASN A 734 -18.48 -18.69 -56.17
C ASN A 734 -19.10 -19.73 -57.13
N LYS A 735 -20.43 -19.79 -57.15
CA LYS A 735 -21.20 -20.63 -58.08
C LYS A 735 -20.93 -20.24 -59.54
N ASP A 736 -20.93 -18.93 -59.81
CA ASP A 736 -20.76 -18.36 -61.15
C ASP A 736 -19.55 -17.42 -61.19
N GLN A 737 -18.85 -17.36 -62.33
CA GLN A 737 -17.60 -16.60 -62.49
C GLN A 737 -17.76 -15.30 -63.30
N ASP A 738 -18.57 -15.34 -64.35
CA ASP A 738 -18.80 -14.21 -65.26
C ASP A 738 -19.77 -13.21 -64.61
N ARG A 739 -19.23 -12.28 -63.85
CA ARG A 739 -19.94 -11.35 -62.95
C ARG A 739 -19.23 -9.98 -62.92
N PRO A 740 -19.94 -8.87 -62.68
CA PRO A 740 -19.36 -7.51 -62.65
C PRO A 740 -18.56 -7.19 -61.37
N TYR A 741 -18.10 -8.21 -60.65
CA TYR A 741 -17.37 -8.12 -59.37
C TYR A 741 -16.48 -9.36 -59.22
N TYR A 742 -15.43 -9.28 -58.40
CA TYR A 742 -14.53 -10.40 -58.15
C TYR A 742 -15.29 -11.66 -57.70
N SER A 743 -15.32 -12.69 -58.55
CA SER A 743 -16.14 -13.90 -58.35
C SER A 743 -15.40 -15.19 -58.73
N PRO A 744 -14.22 -15.48 -58.13
CA PRO A 744 -13.43 -16.66 -58.46
C PRO A 744 -14.19 -17.96 -58.15
N ARG A 745 -14.02 -18.97 -59.02
CA ARG A 745 -14.66 -20.29 -58.84
C ARG A 745 -14.31 -20.94 -57.50
N ARG A 746 -13.01 -20.93 -57.18
CA ARG A 746 -12.40 -21.41 -55.95
C ARG A 746 -11.09 -20.68 -55.74
N GLU A 747 -10.85 -20.28 -54.51
CA GLU A 747 -9.62 -19.66 -54.04
C GLU A 747 -9.29 -20.19 -52.63
N TYR A 748 -8.00 -20.25 -52.29
CA TYR A 748 -7.58 -20.54 -50.92
C TYR A 748 -6.32 -19.77 -50.54
N MET A 749 -6.22 -19.39 -49.28
CA MET A 749 -5.12 -18.64 -48.70
C MET A 749 -4.69 -19.29 -47.37
N ALA A 750 -3.38 -19.33 -47.13
CA ALA A 750 -2.81 -19.77 -45.86
C ALA A 750 -1.65 -18.84 -45.48
N VAL A 751 -1.80 -18.11 -44.38
CA VAL A 751 -0.84 -17.11 -43.90
C VAL A 751 -0.49 -17.39 -42.43
N PRO A 752 0.62 -18.10 -42.15
CA PRO A 752 1.24 -18.03 -40.84
C PRO A 752 1.86 -16.65 -40.63
N ALA A 753 1.77 -16.13 -39.40
CA ALA A 753 2.28 -14.83 -39.01
C ALA A 753 2.88 -14.84 -37.60
N LEU A 754 3.73 -13.85 -37.33
CA LEU A 754 4.27 -13.53 -36.00
C LEU A 754 3.80 -12.13 -35.62
N ARG A 755 3.08 -12.00 -34.50
CA ARG A 755 2.70 -10.73 -33.89
C ARG A 755 3.55 -10.47 -32.65
N LEU A 756 4.14 -9.28 -32.57
CA LEU A 756 4.95 -8.80 -31.45
C LEU A 756 4.27 -7.56 -30.85
N GLU A 757 3.69 -7.71 -29.66
CA GLU A 757 3.07 -6.65 -28.86
C GLU A 757 4.07 -6.08 -27.83
N HIS A 758 4.08 -4.77 -27.70
CA HIS A 758 4.92 -4.02 -26.75
C HIS A 758 4.09 -3.00 -25.96
N LEU A 759 4.20 -3.06 -24.63
CA LEU A 759 3.67 -2.07 -23.70
C LEU A 759 4.64 -0.89 -23.62
N ILE A 760 4.27 0.23 -24.24
CA ILE A 760 5.10 1.45 -24.27
C ILE A 760 5.00 2.18 -22.93
N TYR A 761 3.79 2.28 -22.38
CA TYR A 761 3.48 3.02 -21.16
C TYR A 761 2.27 2.42 -20.46
N GLN A 762 2.28 2.45 -19.12
CA GLN A 762 1.13 2.15 -18.27
C GLN A 762 1.23 2.95 -16.98
N HIS A 763 0.15 3.60 -16.56
CA HIS A 763 0.05 4.28 -15.27
C HIS A 763 -1.40 4.22 -14.76
N TYR A 764 -1.65 3.33 -13.81
CA TYR A 764 -2.99 2.94 -13.35
C TYR A 764 -3.95 2.58 -14.50
N ASP A 765 -4.83 3.53 -14.84
CA ASP A 765 -5.93 3.39 -15.78
C ASP A 765 -5.52 3.83 -17.21
N GLU A 766 -4.38 4.53 -17.37
CA GLU A 766 -3.78 4.90 -18.65
C GLU A 766 -2.85 3.80 -19.18
N ARG A 767 -2.92 3.50 -20.49
CA ARG A 767 -2.12 2.48 -21.15
C ARG A 767 -1.88 2.78 -22.63
N LEU A 768 -0.65 2.56 -23.09
CA LEU A 768 -0.26 2.65 -24.51
C LEU A 768 0.44 1.37 -24.95
N THR A 769 -0.12 0.69 -25.93
CA THR A 769 0.46 -0.52 -26.55
C THR A 769 0.62 -0.36 -28.05
N GLN A 770 1.72 -0.85 -28.60
CA GLN A 770 1.89 -1.06 -30.04
C GLN A 770 1.99 -2.56 -30.35
N ALA A 771 1.68 -2.97 -31.58
CA ALA A 771 2.06 -4.28 -32.08
C ALA A 771 2.49 -4.25 -33.55
N LEU A 772 3.43 -5.13 -33.91
CA LEU A 772 3.84 -5.38 -35.30
C LEU A 772 3.51 -6.84 -35.65
N THR A 773 2.76 -7.06 -36.72
CA THR A 773 2.43 -8.39 -37.25
C THR A 773 3.07 -8.57 -38.62
N LEU A 774 3.82 -9.65 -38.80
CA LEU A 774 4.49 -10.02 -40.06
C LEU A 774 4.03 -11.40 -40.48
N GLY A 775 3.42 -11.53 -41.66
CA GLY A 775 2.91 -12.81 -42.18
C GLY A 775 3.38 -13.09 -43.60
N VAL A 776 3.78 -14.34 -43.86
CA VAL A 776 4.24 -14.81 -45.18
C VAL A 776 3.54 -16.12 -45.48
N GLY A 777 2.84 -16.19 -46.60
CA GLY A 777 1.90 -17.26 -46.90
C GLY A 777 1.78 -17.61 -48.37
N LEU A 778 0.73 -18.35 -48.70
CA LEU A 778 0.39 -18.77 -50.05
C LEU A 778 -1.07 -18.43 -50.36
N HIS A 779 -1.32 -17.97 -51.58
CA HIS A 779 -2.64 -17.86 -52.20
C HIS A 779 -2.69 -18.80 -53.41
N HIS A 780 -3.88 -19.31 -53.73
CA HIS A 780 -4.13 -20.06 -54.94
C HIS A 780 -5.52 -19.74 -55.47
N GLN A 781 -5.63 -19.57 -56.79
CA GLN A 781 -6.89 -19.29 -57.47
C GLN A 781 -7.09 -20.25 -58.65
N SER A 782 -8.26 -20.87 -58.70
CA SER A 782 -8.67 -21.78 -59.79
C SER A 782 -8.63 -21.04 -61.14
N GLY A 783 -7.74 -21.46 -62.03
CA GLY A 783 -7.52 -20.85 -63.35
C GLY A 783 -6.19 -20.11 -63.48
N TYR A 784 -5.62 -19.65 -62.37
CA TYR A 784 -4.41 -18.81 -62.34
C TYR A 784 -3.24 -19.42 -61.57
N GLY A 785 -3.49 -20.45 -60.74
CA GLY A 785 -2.47 -21.19 -60.01
C GLY A 785 -2.15 -20.59 -58.64
N SER A 786 -0.95 -20.86 -58.13
CA SER A 786 -0.51 -20.47 -56.78
C SER A 786 0.54 -19.36 -56.79
N GLY A 787 0.54 -18.50 -55.78
CA GLY A 787 1.59 -17.50 -55.57
C GLY A 787 1.74 -17.08 -54.10
N ALA A 788 2.90 -16.52 -53.76
CA ALA A 788 3.19 -16.07 -52.39
C ALA A 788 2.28 -14.91 -51.95
N VAL A 789 2.00 -14.86 -50.64
CA VAL A 789 1.35 -13.75 -49.93
C VAL A 789 2.37 -13.14 -48.97
N GLY A 790 2.43 -11.81 -48.90
CA GLY A 790 3.15 -11.08 -47.87
C GLY A 790 2.22 -10.09 -47.17
N SER A 791 2.32 -9.99 -45.84
CA SER A 791 1.50 -9.09 -45.03
C SER A 791 2.32 -8.45 -43.91
N VAL A 792 2.06 -7.16 -43.70
CA VAL A 792 2.61 -6.36 -42.60
C VAL A 792 1.46 -5.57 -42.00
N ALA A 793 1.27 -5.63 -40.69
CA ALA A 793 0.32 -4.78 -39.98
C ALA A 793 0.96 -4.14 -38.75
N TYR A 794 0.63 -2.88 -38.50
CA TYR A 794 1.04 -2.13 -37.32
C TYR A 794 -0.21 -1.67 -36.56
N GLU A 795 -0.26 -1.93 -35.26
CA GLU A 795 -1.35 -1.59 -34.35
C GLU A 795 -0.81 -0.62 -33.28
N LEU A 796 -1.59 0.38 -32.90
CA LEU A 796 -1.33 1.29 -31.79
C LEU A 796 -2.63 1.57 -31.06
N ASN A 797 -2.74 1.11 -29.82
CA ASN A 797 -3.92 1.29 -28.97
C ASN A 797 -3.56 2.12 -27.75
N TYR A 798 -4.28 3.22 -27.56
CA TYR A 798 -4.22 4.11 -26.40
C TYR A 798 -5.51 4.02 -25.61
N GLN A 799 -5.40 3.73 -24.32
CA GLN A 799 -6.48 3.77 -23.36
C GLN A 799 -6.14 4.88 -22.34
N HIS A 800 -7.06 5.82 -22.14
CA HIS A 800 -6.91 6.85 -21.10
C HIS A 800 -7.56 6.42 -19.78
N ASP A 801 -8.71 5.76 -19.86
CA ASP A 801 -9.40 5.19 -18.72
C ASP A 801 -10.36 4.06 -19.15
N ARG A 802 -11.37 3.73 -18.34
CA ARG A 802 -12.43 2.75 -18.68
C ARG A 802 -13.41 3.24 -19.75
N ASN A 803 -13.38 4.52 -20.09
CA ASN A 803 -14.40 5.22 -20.85
C ASN A 803 -13.88 5.78 -22.19
N LEU A 804 -12.56 5.92 -22.37
CA LEU A 804 -11.94 6.41 -23.59
C LEU A 804 -10.81 5.48 -24.08
N GLU A 805 -11.03 4.91 -25.26
CA GLU A 805 -10.08 4.06 -26.00
C GLU A 805 -9.94 4.54 -27.45
N VAL A 806 -8.71 4.62 -27.95
CA VAL A 806 -8.35 4.99 -29.32
C VAL A 806 -7.45 3.91 -29.90
N GLY A 807 -7.92 3.22 -30.94
CA GLY A 807 -7.15 2.26 -31.72
C GLY A 807 -6.78 2.82 -33.09
N LEU A 808 -5.55 2.58 -33.53
CA LEU A 808 -5.08 2.77 -34.91
C LEU A 808 -4.50 1.44 -35.41
N ARG A 809 -4.94 1.00 -36.59
CA ARG A 809 -4.34 -0.11 -37.33
C ARG A 809 -3.99 0.34 -38.74
N LEU A 810 -2.79 0.01 -39.19
CA LEU A 810 -2.34 0.17 -40.57
C LEU A 810 -1.91 -1.20 -41.10
N GLN A 811 -2.23 -1.53 -42.34
CA GLN A 811 -1.92 -2.82 -42.94
C GLN A 811 -1.50 -2.67 -44.41
N ALA A 812 -0.51 -3.46 -44.82
CA ALA A 812 -0.14 -3.70 -46.20
C ALA A 812 -0.23 -5.21 -46.47
N LEU A 813 -0.91 -5.59 -47.54
CA LEU A 813 -1.09 -6.97 -47.99
C LEU A 813 -0.74 -7.04 -49.48
N SER A 814 0.10 -7.99 -49.87
CA SER A 814 0.32 -8.30 -51.29
C SER A 814 0.02 -9.76 -51.57
N ARG A 815 -0.90 -10.00 -52.49
CA ARG A 815 -1.33 -11.31 -52.97
C ARG A 815 -1.64 -11.25 -54.47
N PRO A 816 -1.64 -12.39 -55.19
CA PRO A 816 -2.08 -12.42 -56.58
C PRO A 816 -3.61 -12.50 -56.68
N TYR A 817 -4.23 -11.64 -57.48
CA TYR A 817 -5.60 -11.80 -57.99
C TYR A 817 -5.53 -11.95 -59.51
N ASP A 818 -6.30 -12.88 -60.09
CA ASP A 818 -6.33 -13.16 -61.53
C ASP A 818 -4.91 -13.34 -62.14
N GLY A 819 -4.01 -13.93 -61.34
CA GLY A 819 -2.59 -14.13 -61.66
C GLY A 819 -1.70 -12.89 -61.54
N GLN A 820 -2.27 -11.68 -61.47
CA GLN A 820 -1.54 -10.43 -61.34
C GLN A 820 -1.26 -10.07 -59.88
N ARG A 821 -0.13 -9.42 -59.62
CA ARG A 821 0.30 -9.02 -58.27
C ARG A 821 -0.39 -7.72 -57.86
N GLU A 822 -1.26 -7.78 -56.86
CA GLU A 822 -1.83 -6.59 -56.24
C GLU A 822 -1.11 -6.24 -54.93
N GLN A 823 -1.11 -4.96 -54.55
CA GLN A 823 -0.71 -4.48 -53.21
C GLN A 823 -1.83 -3.62 -52.62
N GLN A 824 -2.51 -4.16 -51.62
CA GLN A 824 -3.59 -3.54 -50.88
C GLN A 824 -3.03 -2.88 -49.62
N TYR A 825 -3.35 -1.60 -49.43
CA TYR A 825 -3.01 -0.80 -48.25
C TYR A 825 -4.31 -0.37 -47.58
N SER A 826 -4.44 -0.62 -46.28
CA SER A 826 -5.60 -0.19 -45.52
C SER A 826 -5.22 0.39 -44.16
N GLY A 827 -6.09 1.25 -43.65
CA GLY A 827 -5.94 1.88 -42.34
C GLY A 827 -7.29 2.02 -41.67
N MET A 828 -7.33 1.87 -40.35
CA MET A 828 -8.53 2.04 -39.54
C MET A 828 -8.17 2.76 -38.24
N VAL A 829 -8.94 3.79 -37.91
CA VAL A 829 -9.02 4.41 -36.59
C VAL A 829 -10.34 3.99 -35.95
N GLU A 830 -10.28 3.53 -34.71
CA GLU A 830 -11.44 3.27 -33.86
C GLU A 830 -11.37 4.16 -32.62
N LEU A 831 -12.48 4.76 -32.22
CA LEU A 831 -12.62 5.59 -31.03
C LEU A 831 -13.86 5.12 -30.27
N LYS A 832 -13.65 4.53 -29.08
CA LYS A 832 -14.72 4.17 -28.15
C LYS A 832 -14.83 5.21 -27.05
N ILE A 833 -16.02 5.76 -26.82
CA ILE A 833 -16.32 6.73 -25.76
C ILE A 833 -17.53 6.27 -24.96
N LYS A 834 -17.44 6.30 -23.62
CA LYS A 834 -18.57 6.06 -22.70
C LYS A 834 -18.89 7.28 -21.84
N PHE A 835 -20.14 7.75 -21.91
CA PHE A 835 -20.60 8.99 -21.25
C PHE A 835 -21.95 8.84 -20.53
#